data_AF-A0A0S8K149-F1
#
_entry.id   AF-A0A0S8K149-F1
#
_cell.length_a   1.000
_cell.length_b   1.000
_cell.length_c   1.000
_cell.angle_alpha   90.00
_cell.angle_beta   90.00
_cell.angle_gamma   90.00
#
_symmetry.space_group_name_H-M   'P 1'
#
loop_
_entity.id
_entity.type
_entity.pdbx_description
1 polymer ?
#
loop_
_entity_poly.entity_id
_entity_poly.type
_entity_poly.pdbx_seq_one_letter_code
_entity_poly.pdbx_strand_id
1 'polypeptide(L)'
;MKYTSVFSIVLLNTLSLMGSEQSNQNEYFAQSEVIFEFSEVSSSPEDIRQRAVAFHSITFIDSLAYPISEIVFGTTEANNLQISGWFGNEASSEVGSMQWAGGTTKQAGLNIAIPVHAEGFLLKILSVKDSLWMNVTIDGEQIAKLRVDAFWHSGFVPVGDHQPESIPASEPAWPDGEIFPHFPLADRIYVFPAKTILDNHEVSWVPEWRINTSYETMMSLTLVGMQGIINRYKPRVYLDYCGNTGVSRYWLPYLEEHVEVLEMDLDHLSTLNFLIKKYGSHFAGIVVYDPEIPATINLATMIAGLEDRIILAPEQLDLPGLTDFTSVTDLRLLVQEQGWDTSETGKYHMYQWVYDSLWQDLEHRIIGAISPGPPTSQSHGYGGFFPLGLAQRDYYVALKLSALYLDPRDSLQAQLYRKFLDDAPTPIPITSSSPGELDAGALIAEYGNVMPGIAAPNAPLSQGNLTVISGVRPEIQVYQPDIDNNRILSTLGNKPVATLWCTDGDNLQFQIDRGFHGGPDWVWEKVQGYRYGWTTNPTLASITPIIWNYYIDSRDKVELVCGFSGAGYTYPRLMVESKLQAYLDLTAAYLNMTGLRTVWVWTETWNDKLAQMYYAGLEHTGYLGAFYGLGSRWGLPFSYNGVPTPGIRRIYSVEPSSIDQVVSDIVSLNTDSICIKLNSRYPYHSGTVVQDTDAVDGEAAFYAGTSDAYHEIITGPFINLAPGDYTVAMRLKVADNQGSQDFLNIAVSSPRLRGLDAKIEGFDEFASRKISLDEFDQSNAYELISFPVTLEKFTTYIEIIVSQINGVNVDITADYIMITKNDPDGLPVYATVSIDLLSAEKQTDTPKIFTEKFENEGGIILTPDEFVSSLNPAFMIDLAESRLGSGNANVIKAKGQFSAGSYYESLLTIRNVLKTTVSMGKPPLFDHIELSQNYPNPFNSTTAITFTLQSAEKVKIEVYSALGQKITTILDRTMPAGKHKIEFDGHYLTSGIYFLKIKTLQFQAVRKMIKI
;
A
#
# COMPACT_ATOMS: atom_id res chain seq x y z
N MET A 1 -21.29 -14.99 4.15
CA MET A 1 -22.01 -16.24 3.86
C MET A 1 -21.59 -17.27 4.90
N LYS A 2 -22.53 -18.04 5.46
CA LYS A 2 -22.32 -18.96 6.59
C LYS A 2 -21.23 -20.00 6.28
N TYR A 3 -20.15 -20.02 7.05
CA TYR A 3 -19.20 -21.13 7.06
C TYR A 3 -19.49 -22.04 8.25
N THR A 4 -20.19 -23.13 7.96
CA THR A 4 -20.20 -24.35 8.77
C THR A 4 -19.37 -25.38 8.02
N SER A 5 -18.51 -26.07 8.77
CA SER A 5 -17.77 -27.30 8.45
C SER A 5 -16.73 -27.25 7.32
N VAL A 6 -15.44 -27.24 7.69
CA VAL A 6 -14.44 -28.25 7.26
C VAL A 6 -13.39 -28.41 8.38
N PHE A 7 -13.72 -29.13 9.45
CA PHE A 7 -12.72 -29.78 10.30
C PHE A 7 -12.89 -31.29 10.11
N SER A 8 -12.15 -31.86 9.16
CA SER A 8 -11.95 -33.30 9.03
C SER A 8 -10.82 -33.58 8.04
N ILE A 9 -9.74 -34.18 8.57
CA ILE A 9 -8.74 -35.01 7.89
C ILE A 9 -7.63 -34.23 7.14
N VAL A 10 -6.51 -33.94 7.83
CA VAL A 10 -5.14 -34.43 7.49
C VAL A 10 -4.27 -34.38 8.76
N LEU A 11 -4.28 -35.45 9.57
CA LEU A 11 -3.20 -35.80 10.50
C LEU A 11 -3.34 -37.27 10.92
N LEU A 12 -3.27 -38.14 9.92
CA LEU A 12 -3.08 -39.58 10.08
C LEU A 12 -1.97 -39.98 9.12
N ASN A 13 -0.72 -39.83 9.58
CA ASN A 13 0.47 -40.64 9.21
C ASN A 13 1.76 -39.86 9.52
N THR A 14 2.20 -39.90 10.78
CA THR A 14 3.63 -39.83 11.18
C THR A 14 3.77 -40.07 12.68
N LEU A 15 3.15 -41.14 13.21
CA LEU A 15 3.46 -41.68 14.53
C LEU A 15 3.41 -43.21 14.45
N SER A 16 4.36 -43.79 13.72
CA SER A 16 4.73 -45.20 13.89
C SER A 16 6.24 -45.31 13.84
N LEU A 17 6.88 -45.18 14.99
CA LEU A 17 8.17 -45.79 15.39
C LEU A 17 8.65 -45.11 16.67
N MET A 18 8.03 -45.45 17.79
CA MET A 18 8.72 -45.65 19.07
C MET A 18 7.86 -46.58 19.91
N GLY A 19 8.52 -47.60 20.45
CA GLY A 19 7.90 -48.82 20.95
C GLY A 19 7.04 -48.64 22.18
N SER A 20 6.14 -49.61 22.30
CA SER A 20 5.35 -49.96 23.47
C SER A 20 6.13 -49.94 24.79
N GLU A 21 5.57 -49.28 25.81
CA GLU A 21 5.42 -49.88 27.13
C GLU A 21 4.25 -49.21 27.88
N GLN A 22 3.45 -50.06 28.54
CA GLN A 22 2.30 -49.69 29.34
C GLN A 22 2.72 -49.03 30.65
N SER A 23 2.36 -47.77 30.86
CA SER A 23 1.88 -47.23 32.14
C SER A 23 1.57 -45.75 31.98
N ASN A 24 0.32 -45.35 32.16
CA ASN A 24 -0.03 -44.05 32.76
C ASN A 24 -1.48 -44.15 33.24
N GLN A 25 -1.61 -44.63 34.49
CA GLN A 25 -2.82 -44.39 35.25
C GLN A 25 -2.93 -42.88 35.50
N ASN A 26 -4.05 -42.28 35.11
CA ASN A 26 -4.64 -41.05 35.64
C ASN A 26 -3.81 -40.28 36.69
N GLU A 27 -2.99 -39.34 36.23
CA GLU A 27 -2.42 -38.28 37.08
C GLU A 27 -3.39 -37.08 37.07
N TYR A 28 -4.42 -37.15 37.91
CA TYR A 28 -5.25 -36.01 38.31
C TYR A 28 -4.96 -35.75 39.80
N PHE A 29 -4.96 -34.49 40.24
CA PHE A 29 -4.99 -34.19 41.68
C PHE A 29 -6.35 -34.60 42.29
N ALA A 30 -6.47 -34.50 43.62
CA ALA A 30 -7.74 -34.70 44.33
C ALA A 30 -8.87 -33.88 43.67
N GLN A 31 -10.11 -34.36 43.82
CA GLN A 31 -11.31 -33.64 43.40
C GLN A 31 -11.31 -32.23 44.02
N SER A 32 -11.34 -31.19 43.17
CA SER A 32 -11.36 -29.79 43.59
C SER A 32 -12.78 -29.23 43.46
N GLU A 33 -13.19 -28.49 44.48
CA GLU A 33 -14.46 -27.76 44.47
C GLU A 33 -14.28 -26.44 43.73
N VAL A 34 -14.97 -26.29 42.60
CA VAL A 34 -14.98 -25.06 41.81
C VAL A 34 -16.34 -24.37 41.96
N ILE A 35 -16.31 -23.14 42.44
CA ILE A 35 -17.50 -22.32 42.70
C ILE A 35 -17.48 -21.10 41.78
N PHE A 36 -18.57 -20.91 41.04
CA PHE A 36 -18.86 -19.72 40.25
C PHE A 36 -19.86 -18.85 40.98
N GLU A 37 -19.53 -17.60 41.31
CA GLU A 37 -20.42 -16.64 41.97
C GLU A 37 -20.67 -15.42 41.08
N PHE A 38 -21.94 -15.08 40.85
CA PHE A 38 -22.36 -14.03 39.90
C PHE A 38 -22.75 -12.72 40.61
N SER A 39 -22.34 -11.57 40.07
CA SER A 39 -22.51 -10.26 40.72
C SER A 39 -23.96 -9.77 40.83
N GLU A 40 -24.81 -10.07 39.85
CA GLU A 40 -26.13 -9.44 39.74
C GLU A 40 -27.35 -10.31 40.02
N VAL A 41 -28.34 -9.62 40.59
CA VAL A 41 -29.65 -9.94 41.18
C VAL A 41 -30.93 -9.89 40.37
N SER A 42 -30.98 -9.77 39.04
CA SER A 42 -32.17 -9.15 38.38
C SER A 42 -33.55 -9.57 38.94
N SER A 43 -34.41 -8.63 39.35
CA SER A 43 -35.70 -8.91 40.01
C SER A 43 -36.86 -9.26 39.08
N SER A 44 -36.60 -9.78 37.87
CA SER A 44 -37.65 -10.13 36.89
C SER A 44 -38.24 -11.52 37.17
N PRO A 45 -39.56 -11.67 37.41
CA PRO A 45 -40.19 -12.96 37.69
C PRO A 45 -40.40 -13.87 36.46
N GLU A 46 -40.20 -13.37 35.23
CA GLU A 46 -40.72 -14.02 34.02
C GLU A 46 -39.73 -14.98 33.34
N ASP A 47 -38.41 -14.77 33.47
CA ASP A 47 -37.38 -15.66 32.92
C ASP A 47 -36.13 -15.70 33.82
N ILE A 48 -35.89 -16.87 34.45
CA ILE A 48 -34.73 -17.10 35.32
C ILE A 48 -33.39 -17.05 34.57
N ARG A 49 -33.39 -17.20 33.23
CA ARG A 49 -32.18 -17.09 32.38
C ARG A 49 -31.60 -15.70 32.40
N GLN A 50 -32.40 -14.67 32.66
CA GLN A 50 -31.92 -13.29 32.84
C GLN A 50 -31.01 -13.11 34.08
N ARG A 51 -30.87 -14.15 34.91
CA ARG A 51 -30.07 -14.20 36.15
C ARG A 51 -29.01 -15.31 36.12
N ALA A 52 -28.75 -15.89 34.95
CA ALA A 52 -27.90 -17.05 34.80
C ALA A 52 -26.85 -16.84 33.70
N VAL A 53 -25.79 -17.62 33.81
CA VAL A 53 -24.77 -17.77 32.77
C VAL A 53 -25.00 -19.12 32.11
N ALA A 54 -24.99 -19.14 30.79
CA ALA A 54 -24.94 -20.36 30.01
C ALA A 54 -23.48 -20.82 29.94
N PHE A 55 -23.24 -22.08 30.27
CA PHE A 55 -21.96 -22.75 30.18
C PHE A 55 -22.01 -23.76 29.04
N HIS A 56 -21.01 -23.73 28.17
CA HIS A 56 -20.84 -24.70 27.10
C HIS A 56 -19.77 -25.73 27.43
N SER A 57 -18.57 -25.29 27.79
CA SER A 57 -17.47 -26.20 28.14
C SER A 57 -16.46 -25.64 29.14
N ILE A 58 -15.75 -26.56 29.81
CA ILE A 58 -14.46 -26.31 30.47
C ILE A 58 -13.40 -27.08 29.68
N THR A 59 -12.43 -26.37 29.11
CA THR A 59 -11.32 -26.95 28.37
C THR A 59 -10.03 -26.70 29.11
N PHE A 60 -9.43 -27.75 29.70
CA PHE A 60 -8.14 -27.66 30.35
C PHE A 60 -7.04 -27.48 29.32
N ILE A 61 -6.10 -26.58 29.58
CA ILE A 61 -5.00 -26.26 28.67
C ILE A 61 -3.64 -26.41 29.34
N ASP A 62 -2.65 -26.82 28.56
CA ASP A 62 -1.25 -26.87 28.99
C ASP A 62 -0.56 -25.50 28.89
N SER A 63 0.73 -25.46 29.21
CA SER A 63 1.57 -24.24 29.12
C SER A 63 1.65 -23.62 27.73
N LEU A 64 1.38 -24.41 26.70
CA LEU A 64 1.40 -24.02 25.31
C LEU A 64 0.02 -23.60 24.80
N ALA A 65 -1.00 -23.68 25.65
CA ALA A 65 -2.42 -23.49 25.39
C ALA A 65 -3.09 -24.60 24.56
N TYR A 66 -2.48 -25.78 24.46
CA TYR A 66 -3.14 -26.92 23.84
C TYR A 66 -4.17 -27.55 24.77
N PRO A 67 -5.32 -27.99 24.23
CA PRO A 67 -6.34 -28.67 25.02
C PRO A 67 -5.83 -30.03 25.51
N ILE A 68 -5.93 -30.26 26.82
CA ILE A 68 -5.61 -31.53 27.49
C ILE A 68 -6.88 -32.41 27.56
N SER A 69 -7.97 -31.82 28.04
CA SER A 69 -9.28 -32.46 28.20
C SER A 69 -10.39 -31.43 28.23
N GLU A 70 -11.61 -31.86 27.91
CA GLU A 70 -12.79 -31.00 27.86
C GLU A 70 -13.98 -31.62 28.58
N ILE A 71 -14.73 -30.79 29.30
CA ILE A 71 -16.03 -31.12 29.90
C ILE A 71 -17.08 -30.30 29.16
N VAL A 72 -18.02 -30.95 28.47
CA VAL A 72 -19.11 -30.29 27.74
C VAL A 72 -20.40 -30.31 28.56
N PHE A 73 -20.95 -29.14 28.89
CA PHE A 73 -22.17 -29.00 29.68
C PHE A 73 -23.41 -29.42 28.90
N GLY A 74 -24.47 -29.78 29.63
CA GLY A 74 -25.70 -30.37 29.06
C GLY A 74 -25.61 -31.89 28.82
N THR A 75 -24.43 -32.49 28.97
CA THR A 75 -24.19 -33.95 28.88
C THR A 75 -24.39 -34.66 30.22
N THR A 76 -24.54 -35.99 30.20
CA THR A 76 -24.73 -36.79 31.43
C THR A 76 -23.46 -36.76 32.29
N GLU A 77 -22.30 -36.78 31.65
CA GLU A 77 -20.98 -36.74 32.27
C GLU A 77 -20.80 -35.43 33.06
N ALA A 78 -21.09 -34.28 32.45
CA ALA A 78 -21.00 -32.99 33.13
C ALA A 78 -22.03 -32.85 34.26
N ASN A 79 -23.25 -33.36 34.08
CA ASN A 79 -24.29 -33.33 35.13
C ASN A 79 -23.86 -34.06 36.41
N ASN A 80 -23.08 -35.14 36.30
CA ASN A 80 -22.61 -35.91 37.45
C ASN A 80 -21.52 -35.19 38.28
N LEU A 81 -20.91 -34.13 37.73
CA LEU A 81 -19.89 -33.31 38.41
C LEU A 81 -20.51 -32.13 39.18
N GLN A 82 -21.81 -31.91 39.06
CA GLN A 82 -22.49 -30.73 39.59
C GLN A 82 -22.81 -30.85 41.08
N ILE A 83 -22.60 -29.76 41.81
CA ILE A 83 -22.91 -29.65 43.25
C ILE A 83 -24.27 -28.97 43.43
N SER A 84 -24.37 -27.71 43.02
CA SER A 84 -25.56 -26.87 43.21
C SER A 84 -25.65 -25.77 42.15
N GLY A 85 -26.84 -25.19 41.93
CA GLY A 85 -27.01 -23.98 41.12
C GLY A 85 -27.16 -24.17 39.60
N TRP A 86 -27.17 -25.41 39.10
CA TRP A 86 -27.30 -25.75 37.67
C TRP A 86 -28.74 -26.08 37.28
N PHE A 87 -29.18 -25.68 36.09
CA PHE A 87 -30.52 -25.98 35.55
C PHE A 87 -30.57 -25.85 34.02
N GLY A 88 -31.62 -26.40 33.39
CA GLY A 88 -31.94 -26.15 32.00
C GLY A 88 -30.87 -26.57 30.99
N ASN A 89 -30.74 -27.88 30.75
CA ASN A 89 -29.90 -28.40 29.66
C ASN A 89 -30.54 -28.01 28.33
N GLU A 90 -29.75 -27.35 27.49
CA GLU A 90 -30.20 -26.79 26.21
C GLU A 90 -29.15 -27.04 25.13
N ALA A 91 -29.51 -26.71 23.90
CA ALA A 91 -28.58 -26.68 22.79
C ALA A 91 -28.65 -25.32 22.10
N SER A 92 -27.50 -24.68 21.95
CA SER A 92 -27.31 -23.51 21.10
C SER A 92 -27.01 -23.95 19.67
N SER A 93 -27.51 -23.21 18.68
CA SER A 93 -27.12 -23.41 17.29
C SER A 93 -25.65 -23.06 17.00
N GLU A 94 -25.02 -22.30 17.89
CA GLU A 94 -23.65 -21.81 17.74
C GLU A 94 -22.62 -22.76 18.33
N VAL A 95 -22.82 -23.19 19.58
CA VAL A 95 -21.86 -24.01 20.34
C VAL A 95 -22.37 -25.43 20.62
N GLY A 96 -23.62 -25.74 20.31
CA GLY A 96 -24.21 -27.04 20.62
C GLY A 96 -24.64 -27.14 22.09
N SER A 97 -24.36 -28.27 22.75
CA SER A 97 -24.85 -28.58 24.10
C SER A 97 -24.39 -27.53 25.11
N MET A 98 -25.30 -27.11 25.99
CA MET A 98 -25.02 -26.11 27.02
C MET A 98 -25.94 -26.30 28.24
N GLN A 99 -25.66 -25.59 29.32
CA GLN A 99 -26.49 -25.59 30.51
C GLN A 99 -26.44 -24.25 31.24
N TRP A 100 -27.56 -23.85 31.85
CA TRP A 100 -27.64 -22.62 32.62
C TRP A 100 -27.18 -22.84 34.07
N ALA A 101 -26.49 -21.85 34.63
CA ALA A 101 -26.00 -21.88 36.02
C ALA A 101 -26.22 -20.53 36.73
N GLY A 102 -26.44 -20.57 38.05
CA GLY A 102 -26.62 -19.41 38.91
C GLY A 102 -28.06 -19.19 39.34
N GLY A 103 -28.95 -18.81 38.42
CA GLY A 103 -30.38 -18.66 38.67
C GLY A 103 -30.69 -17.80 39.90
N THR A 104 -31.55 -18.27 40.82
CA THR A 104 -31.87 -17.55 42.06
C THR A 104 -30.76 -17.59 43.11
N THR A 105 -29.87 -18.58 43.06
CA THR A 105 -28.78 -18.77 44.04
C THR A 105 -27.57 -17.88 43.77
N LYS A 106 -27.45 -17.30 42.57
CA LYS A 106 -26.26 -16.57 42.08
C LYS A 106 -24.94 -17.33 42.22
N GLN A 107 -25.03 -18.63 42.32
CA GLN A 107 -23.88 -19.47 42.53
C GLN A 107 -24.12 -20.78 41.82
N ALA A 108 -23.05 -21.35 41.27
CA ALA A 108 -23.03 -22.70 40.75
C ALA A 108 -21.73 -23.38 41.20
N GLY A 109 -21.82 -24.65 41.59
CA GLY A 109 -20.67 -25.41 42.08
C GLY A 109 -20.43 -26.68 41.26
N LEU A 110 -19.16 -27.03 41.04
CA LEU A 110 -18.71 -28.27 40.42
C LEU A 110 -17.66 -28.94 41.30
N ASN A 111 -17.60 -30.26 41.22
CA ASN A 111 -16.50 -31.05 41.74
C ASN A 111 -15.77 -31.68 40.55
N ILE A 112 -14.58 -31.19 40.21
CA ILE A 112 -13.85 -31.60 39.01
C ILE A 112 -12.43 -32.06 39.35
N ALA A 113 -11.90 -32.95 38.53
CA ALA A 113 -10.51 -33.38 38.61
C ALA A 113 -9.67 -32.51 37.66
N ILE A 114 -8.78 -31.69 38.21
CA ILE A 114 -7.87 -30.84 37.42
C ILE A 114 -6.66 -31.70 36.99
N PRO A 115 -6.34 -31.78 35.68
CA PRO A 115 -5.17 -32.52 35.20
C PRO A 115 -3.86 -31.96 35.77
N VAL A 116 -2.88 -32.83 36.07
CA VAL A 116 -1.59 -32.43 36.70
C VAL A 116 -0.77 -31.44 35.85
N HIS A 117 -0.93 -31.46 34.52
CA HIS A 117 -0.23 -30.55 33.60
C HIS A 117 -1.08 -29.37 33.12
N ALA A 118 -2.28 -29.18 33.67
CA ALA A 118 -3.10 -28.03 33.34
C ALA A 118 -2.52 -26.78 34.00
N GLU A 119 -2.24 -25.74 33.20
CA GLU A 119 -1.84 -24.42 33.70
C GLU A 119 -3.02 -23.42 33.71
N GLY A 120 -4.15 -23.86 33.17
CA GLY A 120 -5.39 -23.11 33.17
C GLY A 120 -6.52 -23.94 32.58
N PHE A 121 -7.73 -23.39 32.66
CA PHE A 121 -8.83 -23.86 31.85
C PHE A 121 -9.60 -22.70 31.22
N LEU A 122 -10.11 -22.96 30.02
CA LEU A 122 -10.97 -22.06 29.26
C LEU A 122 -12.42 -22.41 29.56
N LEU A 123 -13.20 -21.40 29.94
CA LEU A 123 -14.59 -21.53 30.32
C LEU A 123 -15.47 -20.88 29.25
N LYS A 124 -16.01 -21.67 28.32
CA LYS A 124 -16.84 -21.15 27.22
C LYS A 124 -18.22 -20.81 27.75
N ILE A 125 -18.54 -19.51 27.82
CA ILE A 125 -19.70 -18.95 28.53
C ILE A 125 -20.40 -17.85 27.75
N LEU A 126 -21.65 -17.59 28.13
CA LEU A 126 -22.48 -16.48 27.65
C LEU A 126 -23.44 -16.06 28.75
N SER A 127 -23.78 -14.77 28.84
CA SER A 127 -24.89 -14.26 29.65
C SER A 127 -25.99 -13.70 28.75
N VAL A 128 -27.18 -13.44 29.30
CA VAL A 128 -28.27 -12.79 28.54
C VAL A 128 -28.04 -11.27 28.39
N LYS A 129 -27.16 -10.69 29.21
CA LYS A 129 -26.83 -9.27 29.24
C LYS A 129 -25.32 -9.07 29.32
N ASP A 130 -24.84 -7.98 28.76
CA ASP A 130 -23.42 -7.60 28.87
C ASP A 130 -23.01 -7.24 30.29
N SER A 131 -21.70 -7.34 30.56
CA SER A 131 -21.04 -6.85 31.78
C SER A 131 -21.43 -7.55 33.09
N LEU A 132 -21.79 -8.83 33.06
CA LEU A 132 -21.98 -9.62 34.28
C LEU A 132 -20.61 -10.03 34.84
N TRP A 133 -20.36 -9.80 36.13
CA TRP A 133 -19.12 -10.27 36.77
C TRP A 133 -19.33 -11.65 37.40
N MET A 134 -18.33 -12.52 37.24
CA MET A 134 -18.30 -13.85 37.82
C MET A 134 -16.98 -14.09 38.54
N ASN A 135 -17.04 -14.35 39.84
CA ASN A 135 -15.89 -14.82 40.60
C ASN A 135 -15.79 -16.35 40.48
N VAL A 136 -14.58 -16.84 40.25
CA VAL A 136 -14.27 -18.27 40.22
C VAL A 136 -13.39 -18.59 41.40
N THR A 137 -13.89 -19.44 42.29
CA THR A 137 -13.19 -19.89 43.49
C THR A 137 -12.86 -21.37 43.33
N ILE A 138 -11.63 -21.77 43.66
CA ILE A 138 -11.20 -23.16 43.68
C ILE A 138 -10.75 -23.48 45.10
N ASP A 139 -11.34 -24.51 45.70
CA ASP A 139 -11.03 -24.98 47.05
C ASP A 139 -11.04 -23.86 48.13
N GLY A 140 -11.94 -22.89 47.96
CA GLY A 140 -12.15 -21.77 48.87
C GLY A 140 -11.32 -20.51 48.59
N GLU A 141 -10.42 -20.53 47.61
CA GLU A 141 -9.62 -19.38 47.18
C GLU A 141 -10.14 -18.78 45.87
N GLN A 142 -10.31 -17.45 45.80
CA GLN A 142 -10.74 -16.79 44.57
C GLN A 142 -9.58 -16.72 43.58
N ILE A 143 -9.68 -17.50 42.50
CA ILE A 143 -8.60 -17.68 41.52
C ILE A 143 -8.73 -16.73 40.32
N ALA A 144 -9.97 -16.46 39.90
CA ALA A 144 -10.23 -15.58 38.77
C ALA A 144 -11.49 -14.76 39.00
N LYS A 145 -11.55 -13.62 38.34
CA LYS A 145 -12.79 -12.85 38.17
C LYS A 145 -12.94 -12.53 36.70
N LEU A 146 -14.06 -12.98 36.14
CA LEU A 146 -14.36 -12.96 34.72
C LEU A 146 -15.48 -11.97 34.45
N ARG A 147 -15.42 -11.33 33.28
CA ARG A 147 -16.55 -10.58 32.72
C ARG A 147 -17.27 -11.48 31.73
N VAL A 148 -18.58 -11.61 31.88
CA VAL A 148 -19.44 -12.43 31.02
C VAL A 148 -20.37 -11.50 30.26
N ASP A 149 -20.41 -11.66 28.94
CA ASP A 149 -21.13 -10.76 28.04
C ASP A 149 -22.17 -11.52 27.20
N ALA A 150 -23.02 -10.79 26.48
CA ALA A 150 -24.15 -11.34 25.72
C ALA A 150 -23.76 -11.96 24.37
N PHE A 151 -22.61 -12.65 24.34
CA PHE A 151 -22.11 -13.45 23.23
C PHE A 151 -21.21 -14.56 23.78
N TRP A 152 -21.03 -15.64 23.01
CA TRP A 152 -20.19 -16.75 23.43
C TRP A 152 -18.72 -16.37 23.36
N HIS A 153 -18.01 -16.49 24.48
CA HIS A 153 -16.56 -16.29 24.58
C HIS A 153 -15.99 -17.17 25.68
N SER A 154 -14.66 -17.27 25.77
CA SER A 154 -14.01 -18.05 26.82
C SER A 154 -13.41 -17.18 27.89
N GLY A 155 -13.75 -17.49 29.15
CA GLY A 155 -13.04 -16.97 30.31
C GLY A 155 -11.77 -17.79 30.59
N PHE A 156 -10.65 -17.15 30.92
CA PHE A 156 -9.42 -17.86 31.33
C PHE A 156 -9.34 -17.95 32.87
N VAL A 157 -9.23 -19.18 33.39
CA VAL A 157 -9.00 -19.42 34.82
C VAL A 157 -7.65 -20.11 34.99
N PRO A 158 -6.64 -19.45 35.59
CA PRO A 158 -5.33 -20.06 35.80
C PRO A 158 -5.41 -21.15 36.87
N VAL A 159 -4.71 -22.27 36.67
CA VAL A 159 -4.59 -23.34 37.68
C VAL A 159 -3.17 -23.89 37.70
N GLY A 160 -2.81 -24.60 38.76
CA GLY A 160 -1.47 -25.18 38.89
C GLY A 160 -0.33 -24.18 39.13
N ASP A 161 0.86 -24.73 39.39
CA ASP A 161 2.09 -23.96 39.51
C ASP A 161 2.56 -23.53 38.12
N HIS A 162 2.73 -22.22 37.91
CA HIS A 162 3.19 -21.67 36.64
C HIS A 162 4.44 -20.81 36.85
N GLN A 163 5.40 -20.96 35.96
CA GLN A 163 6.57 -20.08 35.87
C GLN A 163 6.43 -19.24 34.59
N PRO A 164 6.39 -17.90 34.69
CA PRO A 164 6.33 -17.05 33.51
C PRO A 164 7.47 -17.34 32.54
N GLU A 165 7.21 -17.21 31.24
CA GLU A 165 8.22 -17.36 30.19
C GLU A 165 9.37 -16.38 30.46
N SER A 166 10.61 -16.88 30.40
CA SER A 166 11.79 -16.03 30.53
C SER A 166 11.93 -15.12 29.32
N ILE A 167 12.31 -13.85 29.54
CA ILE A 167 12.58 -12.89 28.46
C ILE A 167 13.71 -13.44 27.57
N PRO A 168 13.47 -13.64 26.26
CA PRO A 168 14.52 -14.01 25.31
C PRO A 168 15.61 -12.94 25.22
N ALA A 169 16.85 -13.33 24.92
CA ALA A 169 17.96 -12.39 24.76
C ALA A 169 17.98 -11.66 23.40
N SER A 170 17.08 -12.01 22.47
CA SER A 170 17.00 -11.43 21.13
C SER A 170 16.25 -10.10 21.13
N GLU A 171 16.68 -9.17 20.28
CA GLU A 171 16.05 -7.86 20.07
C GLU A 171 15.93 -7.57 18.56
N PRO A 172 15.11 -6.58 18.16
CA PRO A 172 15.01 -6.18 16.75
C PRO A 172 16.36 -5.73 16.19
N ALA A 173 16.77 -6.32 15.07
CA ALA A 173 18.02 -6.02 14.39
C ALA A 173 17.81 -4.97 13.30
N TRP A 174 18.83 -4.15 13.02
CA TRP A 174 18.75 -3.10 11.99
C TRP A 174 19.74 -3.43 10.87
N PRO A 175 19.26 -4.00 9.75
CA PRO A 175 20.12 -4.35 8.62
C PRO A 175 20.71 -3.11 7.96
N ASP A 176 21.93 -3.23 7.46
CA ASP A 176 22.57 -2.18 6.67
C ASP A 176 21.78 -1.95 5.37
N GLY A 177 21.47 -0.69 5.07
CA GLY A 177 20.76 -0.30 3.84
C GLY A 177 19.23 -0.39 3.92
N GLU A 178 18.66 -0.75 5.07
CA GLU A 178 17.21 -0.74 5.32
C GLU A 178 16.83 0.32 6.37
N ILE A 179 15.64 0.90 6.26
CA ILE A 179 15.10 1.86 7.25
C ILE A 179 14.19 1.21 8.30
N PHE A 180 13.92 -0.08 8.17
CA PHE A 180 13.10 -0.84 9.10
C PHE A 180 13.89 -1.98 9.75
N PRO A 181 13.64 -2.25 11.04
CA PRO A 181 14.25 -3.36 11.72
C PRO A 181 13.62 -4.70 11.36
N HIS A 182 14.38 -5.77 11.55
CA HIS A 182 13.89 -7.14 11.52
C HIS A 182 13.66 -7.62 12.96
N PHE A 183 12.41 -7.94 13.28
CA PHE A 183 12.07 -8.56 14.56
C PHE A 183 12.64 -9.98 14.63
N PRO A 184 12.92 -10.50 15.85
CA PRO A 184 13.29 -11.89 16.03
C PRO A 184 12.26 -12.83 15.38
N LEU A 185 12.71 -13.95 14.81
CA LEU A 185 11.82 -14.86 14.09
C LEU A 185 10.75 -15.45 15.02
N ALA A 186 9.50 -15.34 14.59
CA ALA A 186 8.39 -16.03 15.22
C ALA A 186 8.36 -17.51 14.78
N ASP A 187 8.00 -18.39 15.70
CA ASP A 187 7.71 -19.81 15.45
C ASP A 187 6.25 -20.14 15.78
N ARG A 188 5.64 -19.37 16.69
CA ARG A 188 4.24 -19.47 17.09
C ARG A 188 3.69 -18.12 17.52
N ILE A 189 2.42 -17.88 17.18
CA ILE A 189 1.63 -16.75 17.65
C ILE A 189 0.31 -17.21 18.30
N TYR A 190 -0.13 -16.45 19.30
CA TYR A 190 -1.43 -16.53 19.94
C TYR A 190 -2.30 -15.39 19.42
N VAL A 191 -3.43 -15.72 18.82
CA VAL A 191 -4.37 -14.76 18.24
C VAL A 191 -5.50 -14.49 19.22
N PHE A 192 -5.67 -13.24 19.63
CA PHE A 192 -6.72 -12.83 20.58
C PHE A 192 -7.66 -11.81 19.94
N PRO A 193 -8.99 -11.95 20.11
CA PRO A 193 -9.93 -10.91 19.71
C PRO A 193 -9.68 -9.58 20.45
N ALA A 194 -9.58 -8.49 19.70
CA ALA A 194 -9.49 -7.13 20.23
C ALA A 194 -10.67 -6.29 19.70
N LYS A 195 -11.75 -6.19 20.47
CA LYS A 195 -12.95 -5.43 20.08
C LYS A 195 -12.78 -3.97 20.48
N THR A 196 -13.24 -3.06 19.63
CA THR A 196 -13.20 -1.63 19.89
C THR A 196 -14.22 -0.91 19.03
N ILE A 197 -14.62 0.29 19.46
CA ILE A 197 -15.59 1.14 18.74
C ILE A 197 -14.92 2.17 17.82
N LEU A 198 -13.60 2.14 17.67
CA LEU A 198 -12.85 3.18 16.94
C LEU A 198 -13.20 3.26 15.45
N ASP A 199 -13.67 2.17 14.83
CA ASP A 199 -14.14 2.15 13.45
C ASP A 199 -15.50 2.86 13.25
N ASN A 200 -16.21 3.18 14.33
CA ASN A 200 -17.45 3.94 14.25
C ASN A 200 -17.14 5.45 14.20
N HIS A 201 -17.08 5.99 12.99
CA HIS A 201 -16.75 7.40 12.75
C HIS A 201 -17.73 8.38 13.43
N GLU A 202 -19.01 8.00 13.59
CA GLU A 202 -20.00 8.85 14.28
C GLU A 202 -19.69 9.04 15.77
N VAL A 203 -18.83 8.18 16.34
CA VAL A 203 -18.49 8.18 17.76
C VAL A 203 -17.04 8.57 18.01
N SER A 204 -16.08 8.11 17.20
CA SER A 204 -14.65 8.31 17.47
C SER A 204 -14.07 9.61 16.90
N TRP A 205 -14.84 10.38 16.12
CA TRP A 205 -14.39 11.60 15.42
C TRP A 205 -14.99 12.89 16.01
N VAL A 206 -15.69 12.78 17.15
CA VAL A 206 -16.37 13.91 17.81
C VAL A 206 -15.53 14.44 18.99
N PRO A 207 -15.56 15.75 19.29
CA PRO A 207 -14.74 16.34 20.36
C PRO A 207 -15.06 15.81 21.77
N GLU A 208 -16.28 15.33 21.99
CA GLU A 208 -16.73 14.75 23.27
C GLU A 208 -16.22 13.33 23.50
N TRP A 209 -15.65 12.68 22.49
CA TRP A 209 -15.14 11.33 22.63
C TRP A 209 -14.00 11.27 23.64
N ARG A 210 -14.01 10.24 24.48
CA ARG A 210 -12.92 9.88 25.39
C ARG A 210 -12.75 8.38 25.34
N ILE A 211 -11.52 7.89 25.48
CA ILE A 211 -11.23 6.46 25.45
C ILE A 211 -12.00 5.67 26.53
N ASN A 212 -12.20 6.27 27.71
CA ASN A 212 -12.92 5.64 28.82
C ASN A 212 -14.45 5.59 28.65
N THR A 213 -14.99 6.09 27.52
CA THR A 213 -16.39 5.83 27.14
C THR A 213 -16.63 4.40 26.66
N SER A 214 -15.57 3.62 26.38
CA SER A 214 -15.65 2.22 25.98
C SER A 214 -14.63 1.38 26.74
N TYR A 215 -15.11 0.41 27.52
CA TYR A 215 -14.28 -0.58 28.19
C TYR A 215 -13.40 -1.35 27.20
N GLU A 216 -13.99 -1.77 26.08
CA GLU A 216 -13.35 -2.58 25.06
C GLU A 216 -12.19 -1.81 24.40
N THR A 217 -12.35 -0.50 24.21
CA THR A 217 -11.29 0.35 23.65
C THR A 217 -10.16 0.61 24.66
N MET A 218 -10.47 0.84 25.94
CA MET A 218 -9.45 0.91 27.00
C MET A 218 -8.63 -0.38 27.07
N MET A 219 -9.33 -1.53 27.10
CA MET A 219 -8.67 -2.83 27.16
C MET A 219 -7.85 -3.11 25.90
N SER A 220 -8.34 -2.76 24.71
CA SER A 220 -7.57 -2.92 23.48
C SER A 220 -6.28 -2.08 23.48
N LEU A 221 -6.28 -0.88 24.08
CA LEU A 221 -5.08 -0.08 24.28
C LEU A 221 -4.09 -0.76 25.25
N THR A 222 -4.60 -1.35 26.32
CA THR A 222 -3.78 -2.16 27.25
C THR A 222 -3.13 -3.33 26.53
N LEU A 223 -3.91 -4.12 25.78
CA LEU A 223 -3.44 -5.31 25.09
C LEU A 223 -2.42 -4.99 23.99
N VAL A 224 -2.61 -3.93 23.20
CA VAL A 224 -1.64 -3.55 22.16
C VAL A 224 -0.31 -3.06 22.75
N GLY A 225 -0.35 -2.41 23.92
CA GLY A 225 0.86 -2.06 24.67
C GLY A 225 1.60 -3.31 25.15
N MET A 226 0.88 -4.27 25.73
CA MET A 226 1.45 -5.55 26.16
C MET A 226 2.01 -6.35 24.98
N GLN A 227 1.32 -6.36 23.85
CA GLN A 227 1.78 -6.98 22.61
C GLN A 227 3.15 -6.44 22.21
N GLY A 228 3.35 -5.12 22.22
CA GLY A 228 4.64 -4.52 21.87
C GLY A 228 5.78 -4.94 22.81
N ILE A 229 5.53 -4.96 24.12
CA ILE A 229 6.53 -5.37 25.13
C ILE A 229 6.93 -6.84 24.93
N ILE A 230 5.95 -7.73 24.76
CA ILE A 230 6.19 -9.17 24.58
C ILE A 230 6.89 -9.42 23.24
N ASN A 231 6.36 -8.86 22.15
CA ASN A 231 6.80 -9.18 20.80
C ASN A 231 8.19 -8.63 20.45
N ARG A 232 8.66 -7.60 21.16
CA ARG A 232 10.03 -7.05 21.01
C ARG A 232 11.08 -8.17 21.04
N TYR A 233 10.96 -9.08 21.99
CA TYR A 233 11.98 -10.11 22.22
C TYR A 233 11.77 -11.35 21.37
N LYS A 234 10.50 -11.70 21.15
CA LYS A 234 10.06 -12.75 20.22
C LYS A 234 8.58 -12.54 19.93
N PRO A 235 8.15 -12.37 18.67
CA PRO A 235 6.73 -12.17 18.39
C PRO A 235 5.89 -13.39 18.82
N ARG A 236 4.87 -13.13 19.65
CA ARG A 236 4.00 -14.12 20.29
C ARG A 236 2.53 -13.73 20.26
N VAL A 237 2.22 -12.45 20.36
CA VAL A 237 0.86 -11.94 20.54
C VAL A 237 0.40 -11.30 19.24
N TYR A 238 -0.74 -11.73 18.73
CA TYR A 238 -1.42 -11.16 17.58
C TYR A 238 -2.84 -10.75 17.99
N LEU A 239 -3.21 -9.51 17.73
CA LEU A 239 -4.53 -8.98 18.05
C LEU A 239 -5.40 -8.96 16.80
N ASP A 240 -6.52 -9.67 16.84
CA ASP A 240 -7.52 -9.67 15.79
C ASP A 240 -8.53 -8.54 16.05
N TYR A 241 -8.27 -7.38 15.43
CA TYR A 241 -9.15 -6.23 15.51
C TYR A 241 -10.44 -6.52 14.74
N CYS A 242 -11.54 -6.64 15.47
CA CYS A 242 -12.87 -6.92 14.93
C CYS A 242 -13.48 -5.68 14.25
N GLY A 243 -12.85 -5.21 13.18
CA GLY A 243 -13.23 -4.02 12.41
C GLY A 243 -14.04 -4.33 11.14
N ASN A 244 -14.56 -3.29 10.49
CA ASN A 244 -15.45 -3.41 9.31
C ASN A 244 -14.78 -4.06 8.07
N THR A 245 -13.45 -4.09 8.04
CA THR A 245 -12.66 -4.61 6.90
C THR A 245 -12.01 -5.97 7.16
N GLY A 246 -11.97 -6.43 8.42
CA GLY A 246 -11.38 -7.72 8.81
C GLY A 246 -9.90 -7.86 8.43
N VAL A 247 -9.15 -6.76 8.38
CA VAL A 247 -7.79 -6.70 7.82
C VAL A 247 -6.81 -7.56 8.60
N SER A 248 -6.81 -7.52 9.93
CA SER A 248 -5.97 -8.39 10.77
C SER A 248 -6.23 -9.86 10.45
N ARG A 249 -7.50 -10.27 10.45
CA ARG A 249 -7.88 -11.66 10.22
C ARG A 249 -7.52 -12.16 8.82
N TYR A 250 -7.55 -11.29 7.80
CA TYR A 250 -7.23 -11.64 6.42
C TYR A 250 -5.83 -12.25 6.27
N TRP A 251 -4.86 -11.78 7.04
CA TRP A 251 -3.46 -12.19 6.92
C TRP A 251 -3.11 -13.48 7.68
N LEU A 252 -3.98 -13.99 8.56
CA LEU A 252 -3.72 -15.19 9.36
C LEU A 252 -3.41 -16.44 8.52
N PRO A 253 -4.15 -16.77 7.44
CA PRO A 253 -3.83 -17.94 6.63
C PRO A 253 -2.45 -17.88 5.98
N TYR A 254 -1.95 -16.69 5.65
CA TYR A 254 -0.61 -16.50 5.09
C TYR A 254 0.48 -16.60 6.17
N LEU A 255 0.17 -16.19 7.41
CA LEU A 255 1.07 -16.39 8.55
C LEU A 255 1.17 -17.88 8.91
N GLU A 256 0.06 -18.63 8.84
CA GLU A 256 0.00 -20.08 9.11
C GLU A 256 0.91 -20.92 8.20
N GLU A 257 1.28 -20.41 7.02
CA GLU A 257 2.25 -21.08 6.14
C GLU A 257 3.68 -21.10 6.69
N HIS A 258 3.96 -20.25 7.68
CA HIS A 258 5.31 -19.99 8.19
C HIS A 258 5.44 -20.17 9.71
N VAL A 259 4.37 -19.92 10.46
CA VAL A 259 4.36 -20.02 11.92
C VAL A 259 3.12 -20.77 12.40
N GLU A 260 3.22 -21.37 13.58
CA GLU A 260 2.05 -21.95 14.21
C GLU A 260 1.11 -20.85 14.73
N VAL A 261 -0.17 -20.93 14.38
CA VAL A 261 -1.20 -19.99 14.82
C VAL A 261 -2.16 -20.70 15.78
N LEU A 262 -2.23 -20.24 17.03
CA LEU A 262 -3.23 -20.66 18.01
C LEU A 262 -4.25 -19.55 18.21
N GLU A 263 -5.48 -19.78 17.74
CA GLU A 263 -6.60 -18.90 18.02
C GLU A 263 -7.12 -19.10 19.45
N MET A 264 -7.12 -18.02 20.22
CA MET A 264 -7.54 -17.96 21.61
C MET A 264 -8.79 -17.09 21.71
N ASP A 265 -9.97 -17.71 21.75
CA ASP A 265 -11.25 -17.01 21.88
C ASP A 265 -11.52 -16.53 23.31
N LEU A 266 -10.68 -15.60 23.77
CA LEU A 266 -10.73 -14.97 25.08
C LEU A 266 -11.35 -13.58 25.01
N ASP A 267 -12.13 -13.19 26.02
CA ASP A 267 -12.44 -11.78 26.23
C ASP A 267 -11.18 -10.98 26.64
N HIS A 268 -11.26 -9.65 26.62
CA HIS A 268 -10.10 -8.82 26.89
C HIS A 268 -9.50 -9.00 28.29
N LEU A 269 -10.31 -9.19 29.33
CA LEU A 269 -9.82 -9.38 30.70
C LEU A 269 -9.16 -10.74 30.84
N SER A 270 -9.78 -11.76 30.26
CA SER A 270 -9.19 -13.11 30.19
C SER A 270 -7.88 -13.10 29.41
N THR A 271 -7.79 -12.33 28.33
CA THR A 271 -6.55 -12.12 27.57
C THR A 271 -5.48 -11.43 28.43
N LEU A 272 -5.82 -10.34 29.12
CA LEU A 272 -4.93 -9.65 30.05
C LEU A 272 -4.38 -10.64 31.10
N ASN A 273 -5.26 -11.38 31.76
CA ASN A 273 -4.89 -12.36 32.80
C ASN A 273 -4.01 -13.48 32.24
N PHE A 274 -4.33 -13.99 31.04
CA PHE A 274 -3.52 -14.99 30.36
C PHE A 274 -2.10 -14.46 30.08
N LEU A 275 -2.00 -13.24 29.55
CA LEU A 275 -0.71 -12.61 29.25
C LEU A 275 0.09 -12.26 30.51
N ILE A 276 -0.54 -11.81 31.59
CA ILE A 276 0.15 -11.58 32.88
C ILE A 276 0.64 -12.90 33.45
N LYS A 277 -0.20 -13.94 33.45
CA LYS A 277 0.21 -15.27 33.94
C LYS A 277 1.42 -15.77 33.16
N LYS A 278 1.34 -15.73 31.82
CA LYS A 278 2.34 -16.29 30.91
C LYS A 278 3.62 -15.46 30.78
N TYR A 279 3.50 -14.14 30.74
CA TYR A 279 4.59 -13.21 30.43
C TYR A 279 4.84 -12.18 31.53
N GLY A 280 4.36 -12.40 32.75
CA GLY A 280 4.45 -11.44 33.86
C GLY A 280 5.86 -10.88 34.12
N SER A 281 6.89 -11.70 33.88
CA SER A 281 8.31 -11.32 33.94
C SER A 281 8.71 -10.18 32.99
N HIS A 282 7.95 -9.94 31.93
CA HIS A 282 8.21 -8.92 30.91
C HIS A 282 7.74 -7.54 31.34
N PHE A 283 6.91 -7.42 32.39
CA PHE A 283 6.32 -6.17 32.81
C PHE A 283 6.95 -5.67 34.11
N ALA A 284 7.43 -4.43 34.12
CA ALA A 284 8.07 -3.82 35.29
C ALA A 284 7.11 -2.99 36.16
N GLY A 285 5.92 -2.66 35.64
CA GLY A 285 4.93 -1.87 36.35
C GLY A 285 3.80 -1.38 35.45
N ILE A 286 3.12 -0.33 35.91
CA ILE A 286 1.96 0.28 35.25
C ILE A 286 2.26 1.74 34.92
N VAL A 287 1.74 2.22 33.80
CA VAL A 287 1.63 3.64 33.47
C VAL A 287 0.15 3.99 33.25
N VAL A 288 -0.33 5.01 33.96
CA VAL A 288 -1.72 5.47 33.92
C VAL A 288 -1.80 6.75 33.11
N TYR A 289 -2.53 6.75 32.01
CA TYR A 289 -2.78 7.96 31.21
C TYR A 289 -3.97 8.76 31.76
N ASP A 290 -4.12 10.00 31.29
CA ASP A 290 -5.28 10.85 31.59
C ASP A 290 -6.29 10.79 30.42
N PRO A 291 -7.48 10.16 30.60
CA PRO A 291 -8.49 10.12 29.55
C PRO A 291 -8.94 11.51 29.09
N GLU A 292 -8.91 12.52 29.96
CA GLU A 292 -9.35 13.89 29.64
C GLU A 292 -8.31 14.68 28.84
N ILE A 293 -7.06 14.20 28.82
CA ILE A 293 -5.99 14.74 27.97
C ILE A 293 -5.45 13.60 27.11
N PRO A 294 -6.10 13.26 25.98
CA PRO A 294 -5.73 12.13 25.12
C PRO A 294 -4.27 12.15 24.63
N ALA A 295 -3.64 13.33 24.56
CA ALA A 295 -2.21 13.48 24.31
C ALA A 295 -1.33 12.63 25.26
N THR A 296 -1.80 12.41 26.49
CA THR A 296 -1.10 11.57 27.48
C THR A 296 -1.11 10.08 27.12
N ILE A 297 -1.98 9.62 26.22
CA ILE A 297 -1.94 8.25 25.69
C ILE A 297 -0.67 8.05 24.85
N ASN A 298 -0.28 9.06 24.07
CA ASN A 298 1.00 9.06 23.36
C ASN A 298 2.17 9.03 24.34
N LEU A 299 2.13 9.84 25.40
CA LEU A 299 3.14 9.82 26.46
C LEU A 299 3.22 8.47 27.17
N ALA A 300 2.09 7.86 27.51
CA ALA A 300 2.02 6.53 28.11
C ALA A 300 2.58 5.45 27.17
N THR A 301 2.39 5.57 25.86
CA THR A 301 2.96 4.66 24.85
C THR A 301 4.50 4.72 24.86
N MET A 302 5.07 5.92 24.92
CA MET A 302 6.53 6.11 25.00
C MET A 302 7.09 5.54 26.31
N ILE A 303 6.46 5.85 27.44
CA ILE A 303 6.87 5.34 28.76
C ILE A 303 6.73 3.82 28.85
N ALA A 304 5.66 3.25 28.30
CA ALA A 304 5.47 1.80 28.24
C ALA A 304 6.59 1.11 27.45
N GLY A 305 7.04 1.70 26.34
CA GLY A 305 8.18 1.20 25.58
C GLY A 305 9.50 1.29 26.34
N LEU A 306 9.78 2.43 27.00
CA LEU A 306 11.03 2.68 27.71
C LEU A 306 11.17 1.86 29.00
N GLU A 307 10.08 1.74 29.75
CA GLU A 307 10.07 1.19 31.11
C GLU A 307 9.34 -0.16 31.22
N ASP A 308 8.93 -0.76 30.10
CA ASP A 308 8.22 -2.05 30.05
C ASP A 308 6.96 -2.06 30.96
N ARG A 309 6.13 -1.02 30.83
CA ARG A 309 4.94 -0.80 31.67
C ARG A 309 3.63 -1.08 30.95
N ILE A 310 2.69 -1.68 31.67
CA ILE A 310 1.32 -1.89 31.19
C ILE A 310 0.57 -0.55 31.16
N ILE A 311 -0.01 -0.21 30.01
CA ILE A 311 -0.79 1.03 29.81
C ILE A 311 -2.21 0.81 30.33
N LEU A 312 -2.64 1.64 31.28
CA LEU A 312 -3.98 1.57 31.87
C LEU A 312 -4.67 2.93 31.94
N ALA A 313 -5.99 2.91 31.82
CA ALA A 313 -6.86 3.96 32.28
C ALA A 313 -6.97 3.93 33.81
N PRO A 314 -7.31 5.04 34.46
CA PRO A 314 -7.59 5.07 35.90
C PRO A 314 -8.63 4.04 36.36
N GLU A 315 -9.66 3.80 35.55
CA GLU A 315 -10.77 2.89 35.80
C GLU A 315 -10.34 1.41 35.80
N GLN A 316 -9.17 1.11 35.24
CA GLN A 316 -8.65 -0.26 35.12
C GLN A 316 -7.74 -0.67 36.30
N LEU A 317 -7.37 0.26 37.20
CA LEU A 317 -6.41 -0.01 38.28
C LEU A 317 -6.86 -1.10 39.27
N ASP A 318 -8.18 -1.25 39.44
CA ASP A 318 -8.77 -2.25 40.33
C ASP A 318 -9.09 -3.57 39.61
N LEU A 319 -8.61 -3.76 38.36
CA LEU A 319 -8.83 -5.01 37.65
C LEU A 319 -8.07 -6.19 38.31
N PRO A 320 -8.71 -7.37 38.39
CA PRO A 320 -8.05 -8.60 38.88
C PRO A 320 -6.76 -8.90 38.11
N GLY A 321 -5.74 -9.39 38.80
CA GLY A 321 -4.44 -9.77 38.20
C GLY A 321 -3.41 -8.64 38.14
N LEU A 322 -3.79 -7.39 38.42
CA LEU A 322 -2.86 -6.25 38.42
C LEU A 322 -2.21 -5.97 39.78
N THR A 323 -2.69 -6.61 40.85
CA THR A 323 -2.27 -6.35 42.25
C THR A 323 -0.80 -6.65 42.52
N ASP A 324 -0.14 -7.42 41.66
CA ASP A 324 1.27 -7.78 41.80
C ASP A 324 2.22 -6.65 41.35
N PHE A 325 1.70 -5.66 40.59
CA PHE A 325 2.49 -4.52 40.13
C PHE A 325 2.39 -3.35 41.12
N THR A 326 3.45 -3.13 41.89
CA THR A 326 3.51 -2.05 42.90
C THR A 326 4.08 -0.73 42.37
N SER A 327 4.74 -0.75 41.20
CA SER A 327 5.32 0.42 40.55
C SER A 327 4.31 1.05 39.59
N VAL A 328 3.76 2.21 39.93
CA VAL A 328 2.76 2.93 39.13
C VAL A 328 3.26 4.34 38.79
N THR A 329 3.32 4.65 37.50
CA THR A 329 3.57 6.01 36.99
C THR A 329 2.23 6.63 36.59
N ASP A 330 1.76 7.63 37.32
CA ASP A 330 0.45 8.27 37.08
C ASP A 330 0.61 9.63 36.37
N LEU A 331 0.29 9.67 35.08
CA LEU A 331 0.45 10.87 34.25
C LEU A 331 -0.53 11.98 34.59
N ARG A 332 -1.62 11.69 35.31
CA ARG A 332 -2.56 12.74 35.76
C ARG A 332 -1.90 13.67 36.77
N LEU A 333 -0.98 13.14 37.59
CA LEU A 333 -0.20 13.95 38.52
C LEU A 333 0.79 14.84 37.76
N LEU A 334 1.43 14.30 36.72
CA LEU A 334 2.35 15.06 35.86
C LEU A 334 1.60 16.16 35.09
N VAL A 335 0.42 15.86 34.55
CA VAL A 335 -0.46 16.85 33.92
C VAL A 335 -0.77 18.01 34.86
N GLN A 336 -1.14 17.71 36.11
CA GLN A 336 -1.44 18.74 37.12
C GLN A 336 -0.20 19.57 37.48
N GLU A 337 0.96 18.92 37.60
CA GLU A 337 2.23 19.59 37.90
C GLU A 337 2.67 20.53 36.77
N GLN A 338 2.59 20.06 35.52
CA GLN A 338 3.05 20.79 34.34
C GLN A 338 1.99 21.77 33.78
N GLY A 339 0.74 21.66 34.23
CA GLY A 339 -0.37 22.50 33.77
C GLY A 339 -0.75 22.25 32.30
N TRP A 340 -0.63 21.01 31.83
CA TRP A 340 -1.01 20.65 30.46
C TRP A 340 -2.53 20.57 30.30
N ASP A 341 -3.01 20.87 29.09
CA ASP A 341 -4.41 20.80 28.70
C ASP A 341 -4.54 20.33 27.23
N THR A 342 -5.77 20.33 26.71
CA THR A 342 -6.08 19.89 25.34
C THR A 342 -5.88 20.97 24.27
N SER A 343 -5.39 22.16 24.62
CA SER A 343 -5.14 23.24 23.67
C SER A 343 -3.86 23.00 22.85
N GLU A 344 -3.66 23.75 21.75
CA GLU A 344 -2.41 23.70 20.99
C GLU A 344 -1.19 24.07 21.84
N THR A 345 -1.35 25.01 22.78
CA THR A 345 -0.28 25.41 23.69
C THR A 345 0.03 24.31 24.70
N GLY A 346 -1.00 23.66 25.26
CA GLY A 346 -0.84 22.50 26.15
C GLY A 346 -0.14 21.33 25.44
N LYS A 347 -0.59 21.01 24.21
CA LYS A 347 0.02 20.01 23.34
C LYS A 347 1.49 20.31 23.03
N TYR A 348 1.82 21.56 22.68
CA TYR A 348 3.19 22.01 22.47
C TYR A 348 4.05 21.81 23.74
N HIS A 349 3.59 22.26 24.91
CA HIS A 349 4.35 22.12 26.16
C HIS A 349 4.58 20.65 26.54
N MET A 350 3.60 19.77 26.31
CA MET A 350 3.77 18.34 26.56
C MET A 350 4.84 17.73 25.65
N TYR A 351 4.81 18.00 24.34
CA TYR A 351 5.82 17.47 23.43
C TYR A 351 7.19 18.14 23.60
N GLN A 352 7.23 19.39 24.07
CA GLN A 352 8.48 20.05 24.49
C GLN A 352 9.08 19.30 25.69
N TRP A 353 8.26 18.93 26.68
CA TRP A 353 8.72 18.10 27.79
C TRP A 353 9.19 16.71 27.33
N VAL A 354 8.53 16.10 26.34
CA VAL A 354 8.99 14.83 25.72
C VAL A 354 10.38 15.00 25.11
N TYR A 355 10.60 16.09 24.37
CA TYR A 355 11.92 16.40 23.80
C TYR A 355 12.98 16.55 24.90
N ASP A 356 12.66 17.30 25.96
CA ASP A 356 13.62 17.60 27.03
C ASP A 356 13.90 16.41 27.96
N SER A 357 12.93 15.49 28.10
CA SER A 357 12.96 14.46 29.16
C SER A 357 13.07 13.02 28.65
N LEU A 358 12.53 12.71 27.46
CA LEU A 358 12.44 11.34 26.95
C LEU A 358 13.22 11.12 25.66
N TRP A 359 13.41 12.15 24.83
CA TRP A 359 13.98 12.00 23.48
C TRP A 359 15.31 11.27 23.48
N GLN A 360 16.20 11.53 24.45
CA GLN A 360 17.53 10.91 24.50
C GLN A 360 17.51 9.38 24.68
N ASP A 361 16.43 8.83 25.25
CA ASP A 361 16.27 7.40 25.51
C ASP A 361 15.40 6.69 24.45
N LEU A 362 14.70 7.46 23.62
CA LEU A 362 13.85 6.95 22.53
C LEU A 362 14.70 6.57 21.31
N GLU A 363 14.14 5.70 20.46
CA GLU A 363 14.73 5.34 19.18
C GLU A 363 14.67 6.51 18.19
N HIS A 364 15.79 6.81 17.51
CA HIS A 364 15.91 7.95 16.58
C HIS A 364 15.89 7.52 15.11
N ARG A 365 16.08 6.24 14.81
CA ARG A 365 16.05 5.71 13.43
C ARG A 365 14.66 5.74 12.81
N ILE A 366 13.61 5.90 13.61
CA ILE A 366 12.22 6.12 13.17
C ILE A 366 11.61 7.17 14.10
N ILE A 367 11.09 8.26 13.53
CA ILE A 367 10.27 9.20 14.31
C ILE A 367 8.82 8.74 14.22
N GLY A 368 8.28 8.26 15.33
CA GLY A 368 6.88 7.92 15.41
C GLY A 368 6.01 9.16 15.62
N ALA A 369 5.01 9.32 14.75
CA ALA A 369 3.92 10.27 14.84
C ALA A 369 2.58 9.52 14.77
N ILE A 370 1.67 9.77 15.71
CA ILE A 370 0.40 9.04 15.82
C ILE A 370 -0.68 9.91 16.46
N SER A 371 -1.91 9.80 15.95
CA SER A 371 -3.05 10.55 16.48
C SER A 371 -3.34 10.17 17.94
N PRO A 372 -3.41 11.16 18.86
CA PRO A 372 -3.84 10.93 20.25
C PRO A 372 -5.36 10.82 20.39
N GLY A 373 -6.13 11.07 19.33
CA GLY A 373 -7.59 11.11 19.35
C GLY A 373 -8.19 12.44 19.83
N PRO A 374 -9.53 12.59 19.70
CA PRO A 374 -10.24 13.82 20.08
C PRO A 374 -10.18 14.10 21.59
N PRO A 375 -10.12 15.38 22.01
CA PRO A 375 -10.11 16.58 21.18
C PRO A 375 -8.69 17.05 20.82
N THR A 376 -7.64 16.42 21.35
CA THR A 376 -6.25 16.82 21.08
C THR A 376 -5.87 16.68 19.60
N SER A 377 -6.45 15.71 18.89
CA SER A 377 -6.16 15.48 17.48
C SER A 377 -6.60 16.62 16.55
N GLN A 378 -7.44 17.53 17.05
CA GLN A 378 -8.05 18.66 16.35
C GLN A 378 -8.89 18.31 15.12
N SER A 379 -9.74 19.26 14.71
CA SER A 379 -10.55 19.11 13.51
C SER A 379 -9.68 19.17 12.25
N HIS A 380 -9.76 18.15 11.40
CA HIS A 380 -9.18 18.20 10.07
C HIS A 380 -10.14 18.90 9.09
N GLY A 381 -9.61 19.42 7.98
CA GLY A 381 -10.34 20.26 7.00
C GLY A 381 -11.58 19.63 6.33
N TYR A 382 -11.97 18.41 6.71
CA TYR A 382 -13.16 17.69 6.24
C TYR A 382 -14.28 17.58 7.31
N GLY A 383 -14.18 18.28 8.44
CA GLY A 383 -15.30 18.47 9.38
C GLY A 383 -15.38 17.49 10.56
N GLY A 384 -14.25 16.91 11.00
CA GLY A 384 -14.19 15.99 12.15
C GLY A 384 -12.79 15.90 12.76
N PHE A 385 -12.65 15.22 13.90
CA PHE A 385 -11.36 14.95 14.54
C PHE A 385 -10.78 13.62 14.07
N PHE A 386 -9.45 13.52 13.97
CA PHE A 386 -8.85 12.20 13.73
C PHE A 386 -9.03 11.30 14.95
N PRO A 387 -9.46 10.03 14.78
CA PRO A 387 -9.62 9.08 15.88
C PRO A 387 -8.27 8.78 16.55
N LEU A 388 -8.33 8.13 17.72
CA LEU A 388 -7.13 7.61 18.37
C LEU A 388 -6.46 6.55 17.47
N GLY A 389 -5.20 6.75 17.10
CA GLY A 389 -4.42 5.68 16.49
C GLY A 389 -4.14 4.59 17.54
N LEU A 390 -4.57 3.36 17.28
CA LEU A 390 -4.57 2.28 18.27
C LEU A 390 -3.67 1.12 17.85
N ALA A 391 -3.96 0.50 16.71
CA ALA A 391 -3.38 -0.80 16.35
C ALA A 391 -1.88 -0.75 16.09
N GLN A 392 -1.38 0.40 15.65
CA GLN A 392 0.04 0.62 15.35
C GLN A 392 0.93 0.66 16.60
N ARG A 393 0.35 0.82 17.79
CA ARG A 393 1.11 1.05 19.04
C ARG A 393 1.95 -0.15 19.46
N ASP A 394 1.68 -1.35 18.94
CA ASP A 394 2.52 -2.52 19.18
C ASP A 394 3.96 -2.24 18.72
N TYR A 395 4.10 -1.65 17.53
CA TYR A 395 5.38 -1.28 16.93
C TYR A 395 6.09 -0.16 17.70
N TYR A 396 5.33 0.84 18.17
CA TYR A 396 5.87 1.99 18.90
C TYR A 396 6.43 1.55 20.24
N VAL A 397 5.67 0.74 20.97
CA VAL A 397 6.11 0.18 22.25
C VAL A 397 7.29 -0.76 22.03
N ALA A 398 7.21 -1.66 21.05
CA ALA A 398 8.27 -2.64 20.81
C ALA A 398 9.61 -2.00 20.41
N LEU A 399 9.61 -0.93 19.61
CA LEU A 399 10.83 -0.25 19.18
C LEU A 399 11.21 0.96 20.02
N LYS A 400 10.42 1.30 21.05
CA LYS A 400 10.65 2.49 21.90
C LYS A 400 10.64 3.78 21.07
N LEU A 401 9.70 3.89 20.14
CA LEU A 401 9.58 5.05 19.25
C LEU A 401 8.96 6.24 19.99
N SER A 402 9.26 7.45 19.50
CA SER A 402 8.45 8.62 19.82
C SER A 402 6.98 8.41 19.39
N ALA A 403 6.05 9.10 20.05
CA ALA A 403 4.65 9.15 19.65
C ALA A 403 4.20 10.62 19.56
N LEU A 404 4.63 11.31 18.50
CA LEU A 404 4.43 12.75 18.33
C LEU A 404 3.10 13.07 17.63
N TYR A 405 2.60 14.29 17.83
CA TYR A 405 1.46 14.83 17.08
C TYR A 405 1.55 16.35 17.00
N LEU A 406 2.52 16.83 16.23
CA LEU A 406 2.87 18.24 16.09
C LEU A 406 2.33 18.81 14.78
N ASP A 407 1.66 19.96 14.83
CA ASP A 407 1.14 20.64 13.64
C ASP A 407 2.20 21.59 13.04
N PRO A 408 2.78 21.31 11.86
CA PRO A 408 3.78 22.18 11.22
C PRO A 408 3.20 23.52 10.73
N ARG A 409 1.89 23.70 10.73
CA ARG A 409 1.23 24.99 10.40
C ARG A 409 1.23 25.94 11.60
N ASP A 410 1.40 25.41 12.82
CA ASP A 410 1.62 26.21 14.02
C ASP A 410 3.11 26.51 14.21
N SER A 411 3.45 27.79 14.39
CA SER A 411 4.85 28.24 14.40
C SER A 411 5.70 27.68 15.55
N LEU A 412 5.12 27.43 16.73
CA LEU A 412 5.85 26.89 17.88
C LEU A 412 6.05 25.39 17.74
N GLN A 413 5.01 24.68 17.31
CA GLN A 413 5.09 23.24 17.05
C GLN A 413 6.00 22.92 15.87
N ALA A 414 6.00 23.73 14.81
CA ALA A 414 6.92 23.59 13.69
C ALA A 414 8.39 23.73 14.13
N GLN A 415 8.70 24.68 15.01
CA GLN A 415 10.05 24.83 15.58
C GLN A 415 10.45 23.60 16.40
N LEU A 416 9.55 23.09 17.23
CA LEU A 416 9.80 21.87 18.00
C LEU A 416 9.97 20.64 17.09
N TYR A 417 9.16 20.50 16.05
CA TYR A 417 9.29 19.41 15.09
C TYR A 417 10.64 19.46 14.36
N ARG A 418 11.10 20.66 13.97
CA ARG A 418 12.46 20.85 13.43
C ARG A 418 13.55 20.36 14.40
N LYS A 419 13.41 20.61 15.70
CA LYS A 419 14.38 20.09 16.69
C LYS A 419 14.46 18.56 16.71
N PHE A 420 13.32 17.85 16.65
CA PHE A 420 13.32 16.39 16.54
C PHE A 420 13.99 15.92 15.24
N LEU A 421 13.74 16.60 14.12
CA LEU A 421 14.33 16.26 12.82
C LEU A 421 15.83 16.59 12.73
N ASP A 422 16.29 17.66 13.38
CA ASP A 422 17.71 18.06 13.46
C ASP A 422 18.53 17.06 14.28
N ASP A 423 17.95 16.50 15.35
CA ASP A 423 18.62 15.57 16.26
C ASP A 423 18.56 14.10 15.81
N ALA A 424 17.85 13.79 14.74
CA ALA A 424 17.71 12.44 14.20
C ALA A 424 18.64 12.21 12.98
N PRO A 425 19.04 10.95 12.69
CA PRO A 425 19.74 10.64 11.46
C PRO A 425 18.85 10.89 10.22
N THR A 426 19.46 10.93 9.05
CA THR A 426 18.75 11.08 7.77
C THR A 426 19.44 10.26 6.67
N PRO A 427 18.69 9.57 5.78
CA PRO A 427 17.23 9.49 5.73
C PRO A 427 16.64 8.55 6.80
N ILE A 428 15.48 8.91 7.36
CA ILE A 428 14.67 8.07 8.26
C ILE A 428 13.18 8.12 7.88
N PRO A 429 12.38 7.11 8.28
CA PRO A 429 10.94 7.15 8.12
C PRO A 429 10.25 7.90 9.27
N ILE A 430 9.23 8.66 8.91
CA ILE A 430 8.25 9.26 9.84
C ILE A 430 6.94 8.51 9.64
N THR A 431 6.38 7.93 10.69
CA THR A 431 5.28 6.96 10.57
C THR A 431 3.94 7.54 10.08
N SER A 432 3.71 8.85 10.26
CA SER A 432 2.45 9.52 9.91
C SER A 432 2.64 10.98 9.56
N SER A 433 1.67 11.55 8.86
CA SER A 433 1.71 12.92 8.36
C SER A 433 1.43 14.00 9.40
N SER A 434 1.13 13.67 10.67
CA SER A 434 0.67 14.69 11.65
C SER A 434 -0.48 15.58 11.09
N PRO A 435 -1.01 16.59 11.78
CA PRO A 435 -2.00 17.48 11.16
C PRO A 435 -1.41 18.24 9.96
N GLY A 436 -2.14 18.28 8.83
CA GLY A 436 -1.70 19.01 7.63
C GLY A 436 -0.69 18.23 6.78
N GLU A 437 -1.17 17.20 6.07
CA GLU A 437 -0.33 16.24 5.34
C GLU A 437 0.68 16.88 4.39
N LEU A 438 0.25 17.88 3.60
CA LEU A 438 1.12 18.56 2.64
C LEU A 438 2.21 19.38 3.35
N ASP A 439 1.86 20.06 4.44
CA ASP A 439 2.80 20.88 5.22
C ASP A 439 3.83 20.00 5.95
N ALA A 440 3.37 18.89 6.53
CA ALA A 440 4.25 17.92 7.17
C ALA A 440 5.15 17.21 6.16
N GLY A 441 4.61 16.77 5.03
CA GLY A 441 5.38 16.19 3.93
C GLY A 441 6.46 17.14 3.43
N ALA A 442 6.15 18.44 3.34
CA ALA A 442 7.12 19.47 2.95
C ALA A 442 8.25 19.62 3.98
N LEU A 443 7.90 19.73 5.25
CA LEU A 443 8.88 19.80 6.33
C LEU A 443 9.78 18.55 6.35
N ILE A 444 9.20 17.35 6.29
CA ILE A 444 9.94 16.07 6.28
C ILE A 444 10.89 15.99 5.09
N ALA A 445 10.43 16.42 3.91
CA ALA A 445 11.24 16.43 2.69
C ALA A 445 12.42 17.40 2.75
N GLU A 446 12.27 18.60 3.33
CA GLU A 446 13.40 19.53 3.57
C GLU A 446 14.53 18.87 4.38
N TYR A 447 14.17 17.91 5.22
CA TYR A 447 15.12 17.15 6.04
C TYR A 447 15.73 15.94 5.34
N GLY A 448 15.27 15.57 4.14
CA GLY A 448 15.75 14.38 3.42
C GLY A 448 15.09 13.08 3.87
N ASN A 449 13.99 13.18 4.62
CA ASN A 449 13.31 12.06 5.24
C ASN A 449 12.06 11.64 4.43
N VAL A 450 11.44 10.53 4.83
CA VAL A 450 10.34 9.88 4.08
C VAL A 450 9.17 9.53 4.98
N MET A 451 7.98 9.39 4.39
CA MET A 451 6.78 8.96 5.07
C MET A 451 6.22 7.68 4.41
N PRO A 452 6.27 6.52 5.07
CA PRO A 452 5.79 5.27 4.49
C PRO A 452 4.31 4.95 4.84
N GLY A 453 3.60 5.81 5.58
CA GLY A 453 2.17 5.61 5.89
C GLY A 453 1.89 4.47 6.89
N ILE A 454 2.70 4.35 7.94
CA ILE A 454 2.56 3.31 8.98
C ILE A 454 1.41 3.59 9.95
N ALA A 455 1.10 4.86 10.22
CA ALA A 455 0.08 5.27 11.17
C ALA A 455 -0.87 6.30 10.55
N ALA A 456 -1.62 5.86 9.54
CA ALA A 456 -2.59 6.71 8.87
C ALA A 456 -3.68 7.17 9.87
N PRO A 457 -3.87 8.50 10.07
CA PRO A 457 -4.66 9.01 11.18
C PRO A 457 -6.17 8.72 11.05
N ASN A 458 -6.65 8.39 9.85
CA ASN A 458 -8.02 7.99 9.55
C ASN A 458 -8.26 6.47 9.62
N ALA A 459 -7.23 5.66 9.89
CA ALA A 459 -7.30 4.20 9.89
C ALA A 459 -6.79 3.62 11.22
N PRO A 460 -7.53 3.83 12.33
CA PRO A 460 -7.04 3.57 13.69
C PRO A 460 -6.75 2.09 13.98
N LEU A 461 -7.38 1.18 13.22
CA LEU A 461 -7.26 -0.27 13.36
C LEU A 461 -6.48 -0.95 12.21
N SER A 462 -6.15 -0.20 11.16
CA SER A 462 -5.28 -0.70 10.10
C SER A 462 -3.81 -0.55 10.53
N GLN A 463 -2.90 -1.24 9.84
CA GLN A 463 -1.46 -1.31 10.16
C GLN A 463 -1.14 -1.82 11.59
N GLY A 464 -2.00 -2.64 12.19
CA GLY A 464 -1.69 -3.35 13.44
C GLY A 464 -0.82 -4.59 13.24
N ASN A 465 -0.34 -5.15 14.36
CA ASN A 465 0.44 -6.39 14.40
C ASN A 465 1.74 -6.35 13.61
N LEU A 466 2.31 -5.16 13.36
CA LEU A 466 3.56 -5.01 12.61
C LEU A 466 4.71 -5.75 13.30
N THR A 467 4.70 -5.84 14.63
CA THR A 467 5.68 -6.65 15.38
C THR A 467 5.67 -8.12 14.97
N VAL A 468 4.51 -8.70 14.65
CA VAL A 468 4.38 -10.07 14.14
C VAL A 468 4.65 -10.14 12.66
N ILE A 469 4.00 -9.30 11.84
CA ILE A 469 4.09 -9.37 10.38
C ILE A 469 5.52 -9.08 9.91
N SER A 470 6.27 -8.21 10.60
CA SER A 470 7.69 -7.97 10.34
C SER A 470 8.60 -9.09 10.85
N GLY A 471 8.15 -9.89 11.84
CA GLY A 471 8.90 -11.01 12.42
C GLY A 471 8.68 -12.35 11.71
N VAL A 472 7.62 -12.50 10.93
CA VAL A 472 7.43 -13.63 10.02
C VAL A 472 7.99 -13.27 8.64
N ARG A 473 9.21 -13.72 8.37
CA ARG A 473 10.01 -13.26 7.23
C ARG A 473 10.32 -14.40 6.24
N PRO A 474 9.42 -14.74 5.31
CA PRO A 474 9.80 -15.58 4.17
C PRO A 474 10.86 -14.89 3.29
N GLU A 475 11.47 -15.66 2.39
CA GLU A 475 12.33 -15.09 1.35
C GLU A 475 11.53 -14.08 0.52
N ILE A 476 12.09 -12.88 0.34
CA ILE A 476 11.46 -11.80 -0.43
C ILE A 476 11.47 -12.20 -1.90
N GLN A 477 10.29 -12.23 -2.52
CA GLN A 477 10.20 -12.47 -3.96
C GLN A 477 10.58 -11.23 -4.75
N VAL A 478 11.48 -11.39 -5.73
CA VAL A 478 11.84 -10.30 -6.64
C VAL A 478 10.77 -10.17 -7.71
N TYR A 479 10.19 -8.98 -7.84
CA TYR A 479 9.28 -8.61 -8.91
C TYR A 479 9.94 -8.84 -10.27
N GLN A 480 9.29 -9.68 -11.08
CA GLN A 480 9.63 -9.91 -12.47
C GLN A 480 8.44 -9.47 -13.33
N PRO A 481 8.56 -8.38 -14.08
CA PRO A 481 7.48 -7.86 -14.92
C PRO A 481 7.24 -8.71 -16.16
N ASP A 482 5.97 -8.94 -16.48
CA ASP A 482 5.54 -9.74 -17.63
C ASP A 482 5.42 -8.86 -18.89
N ILE A 483 6.56 -8.38 -19.41
CA ILE A 483 6.56 -7.56 -20.64
C ILE A 483 6.16 -8.39 -21.87
N ASP A 484 5.06 -8.00 -22.53
CA ASP A 484 4.69 -8.50 -23.84
C ASP A 484 5.31 -7.62 -24.94
N ASN A 485 6.44 -8.07 -25.46
CA ASN A 485 7.14 -7.40 -26.56
C ASN A 485 6.28 -7.27 -27.83
N ASN A 486 5.36 -8.20 -28.10
CA ASN A 486 4.47 -8.12 -29.26
C ASN A 486 3.44 -7.01 -29.07
N ARG A 487 2.99 -6.79 -27.84
CA ARG A 487 2.14 -5.66 -27.47
C ARG A 487 2.87 -4.32 -27.63
N ILE A 488 4.12 -4.19 -27.17
CA ILE A 488 4.94 -3.00 -27.42
C ILE A 488 5.05 -2.71 -28.93
N LEU A 489 5.30 -3.72 -29.75
CA LEU A 489 5.42 -3.54 -31.20
C LEU A 489 4.12 -3.16 -31.90
N SER A 490 2.97 -3.48 -31.31
CA SER A 490 1.67 -3.04 -31.82
C SER A 490 1.51 -1.51 -31.77
N THR A 491 2.31 -0.82 -30.94
CA THR A 491 2.35 0.65 -30.84
C THR A 491 3.13 1.34 -31.96
N LEU A 492 3.77 0.60 -32.88
CA LEU A 492 4.55 1.20 -33.97
C LEU A 492 3.68 1.88 -35.04
N GLY A 493 2.37 1.62 -35.02
CA GLY A 493 1.39 2.29 -35.88
C GLY A 493 0.93 3.64 -35.31
N ASN A 494 -0.22 4.11 -35.80
CA ASN A 494 -0.79 5.40 -35.41
C ASN A 494 -1.96 5.23 -34.41
N LYS A 495 -2.17 4.03 -33.89
CA LYS A 495 -3.23 3.74 -32.91
C LYS A 495 -2.89 4.40 -31.58
N PRO A 496 -3.84 5.09 -30.91
CA PRO A 496 -3.57 5.71 -29.61
C PRO A 496 -3.20 4.64 -28.58
N VAL A 497 -2.26 4.98 -27.71
CA VAL A 497 -1.69 4.10 -26.69
C VAL A 497 -1.99 4.69 -25.32
N ALA A 498 -2.46 3.89 -24.38
CA ALA A 498 -2.66 4.33 -23.01
C ALA A 498 -2.09 3.32 -21.99
N THR A 499 -1.79 3.82 -20.80
CA THR A 499 -1.53 3.00 -19.61
C THR A 499 -2.46 3.43 -18.49
N LEU A 500 -2.92 2.47 -17.68
CA LEU A 500 -3.81 2.68 -16.55
C LEU A 500 -3.12 2.33 -15.24
N TRP A 501 -3.30 3.14 -14.19
CA TRP A 501 -2.78 2.82 -12.85
C TRP A 501 -3.59 3.45 -11.70
N CYS A 502 -3.33 2.99 -10.46
CA CYS A 502 -3.93 3.55 -9.24
C CYS A 502 -2.96 4.49 -8.51
N THR A 503 -3.52 5.36 -7.68
CA THR A 503 -2.75 6.22 -6.77
C THR A 503 -2.62 5.57 -5.38
N ASP A 504 -1.96 6.27 -4.44
CA ASP A 504 -1.92 5.95 -2.99
C ASP A 504 -1.11 4.70 -2.57
N GLY A 505 -0.44 4.05 -3.51
CA GLY A 505 0.36 2.86 -3.24
C GLY A 505 1.59 3.07 -2.35
N ASP A 506 2.03 4.31 -2.16
CA ASP A 506 3.09 4.70 -1.21
C ASP A 506 2.68 4.49 0.25
N ASN A 507 1.38 4.49 0.54
CA ASN A 507 0.84 4.32 1.88
C ASN A 507 0.77 2.82 2.25
N LEU A 508 1.48 2.42 3.31
CA LEU A 508 1.43 1.05 3.82
C LEU A 508 0.03 0.62 4.28
N GLN A 509 -0.81 1.55 4.75
CA GLN A 509 -2.24 1.25 4.97
C GLN A 509 -2.85 0.59 3.73
N PHE A 510 -2.73 1.27 2.58
CA PHE A 510 -3.37 0.85 1.35
C PHE A 510 -2.89 -0.54 0.92
N GLN A 511 -1.62 -0.85 1.16
CA GLN A 511 -1.07 -2.19 0.89
C GLN A 511 -1.61 -3.25 1.87
N ILE A 512 -1.65 -2.94 3.17
CA ILE A 512 -2.12 -3.89 4.21
C ILE A 512 -3.64 -4.13 4.08
N ASP A 513 -4.40 -3.12 3.69
CA ASP A 513 -5.85 -3.20 3.48
C ASP A 513 -6.22 -3.82 2.12
N ARG A 514 -5.23 -4.01 1.23
CA ARG A 514 -5.39 -4.42 -0.18
C ARG A 514 -6.19 -3.44 -1.03
N GLY A 515 -6.08 -2.15 -0.71
CA GLY A 515 -6.83 -1.06 -1.33
C GLY A 515 -7.73 -0.35 -0.31
N PHE A 516 -8.78 0.31 -0.82
CA PHE A 516 -9.78 0.99 0.00
C PHE A 516 -11.13 0.27 -0.09
N HIS A 517 -11.55 -0.34 1.02
CA HIS A 517 -12.88 -0.91 1.17
C HIS A 517 -13.92 0.20 1.37
N GLY A 518 -15.12 0.07 0.78
CA GLY A 518 -16.25 0.96 1.08
C GLY A 518 -16.58 2.00 0.00
N GLY A 519 -16.30 3.28 0.26
CA GLY A 519 -16.74 4.42 -0.59
C GLY A 519 -16.19 4.34 -2.02
N PRO A 520 -14.87 4.24 -2.21
CA PRO A 520 -14.26 3.94 -3.51
C PRO A 520 -14.42 2.47 -3.93
N ASP A 521 -14.56 1.55 -2.97
CA ASP A 521 -14.62 0.08 -3.17
C ASP A 521 -13.57 -0.43 -4.17
N TRP A 522 -12.33 0.00 -3.94
CA TRP A 522 -11.18 -0.19 -4.80
C TRP A 522 -10.22 -1.18 -4.14
N VAL A 523 -10.25 -2.44 -4.58
CA VAL A 523 -9.47 -3.51 -3.95
C VAL A 523 -8.67 -4.29 -4.97
N TRP A 524 -7.55 -4.87 -4.53
CA TRP A 524 -6.60 -5.63 -5.35
C TRP A 524 -7.27 -6.67 -6.25
N GLU A 525 -8.28 -7.39 -5.75
CA GLU A 525 -8.98 -8.42 -6.52
C GLU A 525 -9.75 -7.87 -7.74
N LYS A 526 -10.08 -6.57 -7.76
CA LYS A 526 -10.85 -5.93 -8.84
C LYS A 526 -10.02 -5.57 -10.06
N VAL A 527 -8.71 -5.42 -9.90
CA VAL A 527 -7.80 -5.02 -10.99
C VAL A 527 -7.21 -6.20 -11.76
N GLN A 528 -7.40 -7.42 -11.26
CA GLN A 528 -6.83 -8.63 -11.84
C GLN A 528 -7.40 -8.93 -13.24
N GLY A 529 -6.58 -9.51 -14.11
CA GLY A 529 -6.95 -9.93 -15.47
C GLY A 529 -6.91 -8.80 -16.51
N TYR A 530 -6.57 -7.57 -16.10
CA TYR A 530 -6.43 -6.40 -16.96
C TYR A 530 -4.98 -5.90 -16.94
N ARG A 531 -4.53 -5.29 -18.07
CA ARG A 531 -3.24 -4.60 -18.13
C ARG A 531 -3.33 -3.33 -17.30
N TYR A 532 -2.80 -3.37 -16.07
CA TYR A 532 -3.01 -2.34 -15.06
C TYR A 532 -1.76 -2.13 -14.20
N GLY A 533 -1.56 -0.91 -13.71
CA GLY A 533 -0.52 -0.54 -12.76
C GLY A 533 -1.03 -0.38 -11.34
N TRP A 534 -0.55 -1.20 -10.42
CA TRP A 534 -0.78 -1.00 -8.99
C TRP A 534 0.42 -0.29 -8.37
N THR A 535 0.22 0.90 -7.82
CA THR A 535 1.29 1.59 -7.10
C THR A 535 1.61 0.85 -5.81
N THR A 536 2.88 0.78 -5.43
CA THR A 536 3.34 0.11 -4.21
C THR A 536 4.57 0.78 -3.61
N ASN A 537 4.69 0.70 -2.30
CA ASN A 537 5.87 1.16 -1.59
C ASN A 537 6.92 0.04 -1.55
N PRO A 538 8.13 0.22 -2.11
CA PRO A 538 9.12 -0.86 -2.13
C PRO A 538 9.63 -1.24 -0.73
N THR A 539 9.43 -0.38 0.28
CA THR A 539 9.77 -0.74 1.67
C THR A 539 8.84 -1.81 2.23
N LEU A 540 7.67 -2.07 1.60
CA LEU A 540 6.74 -3.14 1.96
C LEU A 540 7.43 -4.50 2.04
N ALA A 541 8.37 -4.78 1.13
CA ALA A 541 9.15 -6.01 1.11
C ALA A 541 9.99 -6.21 2.38
N SER A 542 10.49 -5.11 2.95
CA SER A 542 11.29 -5.15 4.18
C SER A 542 10.42 -5.19 5.43
N ILE A 543 9.39 -4.35 5.53
CA ILE A 543 8.55 -4.30 6.73
C ILE A 543 7.55 -5.45 6.83
N THR A 544 6.95 -5.87 5.72
CA THR A 544 5.91 -6.92 5.70
C THR A 544 6.11 -7.86 4.49
N PRO A 545 7.16 -8.71 4.50
CA PRO A 545 7.51 -9.57 3.37
C PRO A 545 6.39 -10.52 2.92
N ILE A 546 5.53 -10.98 3.85
CA ILE A 546 4.35 -11.79 3.51
C ILE A 546 3.38 -11.04 2.58
N ILE A 547 3.11 -9.77 2.90
CA ILE A 547 2.17 -8.94 2.15
C ILE A 547 2.77 -8.57 0.79
N TRP A 548 4.07 -8.27 0.76
CA TRP A 548 4.79 -8.09 -0.51
C TRP A 548 4.69 -9.34 -1.40
N ASN A 549 5.02 -10.52 -0.86
CA ASN A 549 4.96 -11.78 -1.60
C ASN A 549 3.54 -12.07 -2.11
N TYR A 550 2.50 -11.78 -1.31
CA TYR A 550 1.10 -11.89 -1.74
C TYR A 550 0.82 -11.12 -3.03
N TYR A 551 1.29 -9.87 -3.15
CA TYR A 551 1.09 -9.09 -4.37
C TYR A 551 1.85 -9.67 -5.56
N ILE A 552 3.05 -10.20 -5.34
CA ILE A 552 3.85 -10.84 -6.40
C ILE A 552 3.20 -12.14 -6.88
N ASP A 553 2.73 -12.97 -5.95
CA ASP A 553 2.18 -14.29 -6.22
C ASP A 553 0.77 -14.25 -6.82
N SER A 554 -0.04 -13.28 -6.40
CA SER A 554 -1.46 -13.22 -6.78
C SER A 554 -1.75 -12.37 -8.02
N ARG A 555 -0.76 -11.66 -8.57
CA ARG A 555 -0.95 -10.79 -9.74
C ARG A 555 -1.32 -11.58 -11.01
N ASP A 556 -2.30 -11.09 -11.74
CA ASP A 556 -2.66 -11.53 -13.09
C ASP A 556 -2.77 -10.32 -14.02
N LYS A 557 -1.77 -10.14 -14.90
CA LYS A 557 -1.59 -8.98 -15.81
C LYS A 557 -1.47 -7.61 -15.16
N VAL A 558 -1.43 -7.56 -13.83
CA VAL A 558 -1.14 -6.35 -13.06
C VAL A 558 0.36 -6.22 -12.85
N GLU A 559 0.89 -5.03 -13.12
CA GLU A 559 2.27 -4.66 -12.84
C GLU A 559 2.34 -3.74 -11.62
N LEU A 560 3.49 -3.77 -10.94
CA LEU A 560 3.74 -2.94 -9.77
C LEU A 560 4.55 -1.72 -10.16
N VAL A 561 4.10 -0.53 -9.74
CA VAL A 561 4.78 0.75 -9.95
C VAL A 561 5.27 1.24 -8.60
N CYS A 562 6.54 1.63 -8.48
CA CYS A 562 7.03 2.24 -7.25
C CYS A 562 6.27 3.55 -7.00
N GLY A 563 5.57 3.64 -5.88
CA GLY A 563 4.78 4.80 -5.47
C GLY A 563 5.62 6.04 -5.18
N PHE A 564 4.94 7.13 -4.85
CA PHE A 564 5.59 8.39 -4.55
C PHE A 564 6.57 8.27 -3.38
N SER A 565 7.80 8.75 -3.44
CA SER A 565 8.58 9.17 -4.63
C SER A 565 9.76 8.22 -4.88
N GLY A 566 9.63 6.94 -4.52
CA GLY A 566 10.74 6.00 -4.28
C GLY A 566 10.52 5.20 -2.99
N ALA A 567 11.48 5.20 -2.07
CA ALA A 567 11.41 4.46 -0.78
C ALA A 567 10.41 5.04 0.26
N GLY A 568 9.32 5.67 -0.19
CA GLY A 568 8.30 6.30 0.63
C GLY A 568 7.94 7.70 0.17
N TYR A 569 6.85 8.23 0.73
CA TYR A 569 6.30 9.51 0.34
C TYR A 569 7.20 10.67 0.78
N THR A 570 7.64 11.47 -0.18
CA THR A 570 8.45 12.67 0.03
C THR A 570 8.38 13.59 -1.19
N TYR A 571 8.91 14.81 -1.05
CA TYR A 571 8.98 15.82 -2.11
C TYR A 571 10.43 16.11 -2.51
N PRO A 572 11.01 15.36 -3.48
CA PRO A 572 12.40 15.48 -3.88
C PRO A 572 12.85 16.91 -4.23
N ARG A 573 11.93 17.72 -4.77
CA ARG A 573 12.20 19.12 -5.15
C ARG A 573 12.57 20.04 -3.98
N LEU A 574 12.17 19.68 -2.76
CA LEU A 574 12.42 20.48 -1.55
C LEU A 574 13.73 20.09 -0.84
N MET A 575 14.37 19.01 -1.29
CA MET A 575 15.66 18.57 -0.74
C MET A 575 16.80 19.41 -1.31
N VAL A 576 17.89 19.52 -0.54
CA VAL A 576 19.20 19.87 -1.10
C VAL A 576 19.81 18.64 -1.78
N GLU A 577 20.71 18.85 -2.75
CA GLU A 577 21.25 17.77 -3.60
C GLU A 577 21.87 16.61 -2.80
N SER A 578 22.59 16.89 -1.71
CA SER A 578 23.20 15.84 -0.89
C SER A 578 22.17 14.96 -0.18
N LYS A 579 21.05 15.54 0.26
CA LYS A 579 19.96 14.80 0.91
C LYS A 579 19.18 13.97 -0.12
N LEU A 580 18.92 14.55 -1.29
CA LEU A 580 18.30 13.81 -2.39
C LEU A 580 19.18 12.64 -2.84
N GLN A 581 20.50 12.80 -2.90
CA GLN A 581 21.41 11.69 -3.21
C GLN A 581 21.30 10.56 -2.17
N ALA A 582 21.36 10.88 -0.87
CA ALA A 582 21.21 9.87 0.19
C ALA A 582 19.85 9.16 0.13
N TYR A 583 18.77 9.89 -0.15
CA TYR A 583 17.44 9.32 -0.37
C TYR A 583 17.38 8.41 -1.62
N LEU A 584 18.07 8.77 -2.71
CA LEU A 584 18.13 7.94 -3.91
C LEU A 584 18.97 6.69 -3.71
N ASP A 585 20.03 6.75 -2.90
CA ASP A 585 20.82 5.57 -2.52
C ASP A 585 19.95 4.58 -1.72
N LEU A 586 19.13 5.09 -0.80
CA LEU A 586 18.12 4.29 -0.09
C LEU A 586 17.08 3.70 -1.05
N THR A 587 16.56 4.52 -1.97
CA THR A 587 15.61 4.06 -2.99
C THR A 587 16.22 2.96 -3.85
N ALA A 588 17.48 3.11 -4.26
CA ALA A 588 18.18 2.13 -5.06
C ALA A 588 18.34 0.78 -4.35
N ALA A 589 18.64 0.79 -3.05
CA ALA A 589 18.69 -0.44 -2.23
C ALA A 589 17.37 -1.20 -2.29
N TYR A 590 16.25 -0.49 -2.14
CA TYR A 590 14.92 -1.07 -2.18
C TYR A 590 14.48 -1.49 -3.60
N LEU A 591 14.83 -0.75 -4.64
CA LEU A 591 14.58 -1.20 -6.03
C LEU A 591 15.38 -2.47 -6.38
N ASN A 592 16.62 -2.58 -5.91
CA ASN A 592 17.42 -3.80 -6.08
C ASN A 592 16.83 -4.99 -5.30
N MET A 593 16.30 -4.75 -4.10
CA MET A 593 15.63 -5.78 -3.29
C MET A 593 14.33 -6.27 -3.94
N THR A 594 13.54 -5.34 -4.47
CA THR A 594 12.18 -5.61 -4.95
C THR A 594 12.11 -5.94 -6.42
N GLY A 595 13.02 -5.45 -7.26
CA GLY A 595 12.96 -5.56 -8.71
C GLY A 595 12.05 -4.54 -9.39
N LEU A 596 11.49 -3.56 -8.67
CA LEU A 596 10.70 -2.47 -9.26
C LEU A 596 11.56 -1.60 -10.17
N ARG A 597 10.97 -1.17 -11.31
CA ARG A 597 11.72 -0.48 -12.37
C ARG A 597 11.18 0.89 -12.74
N THR A 598 9.92 1.17 -12.44
CA THR A 598 9.27 2.44 -12.72
C THR A 598 8.93 3.14 -11.42
N VAL A 599 9.22 4.45 -11.36
CA VAL A 599 9.02 5.25 -10.14
C VAL A 599 8.06 6.39 -10.41
N TRP A 600 7.03 6.53 -9.60
CA TRP A 600 6.19 7.71 -9.62
C TRP A 600 6.78 8.77 -8.70
N VAL A 601 7.01 9.98 -9.19
CA VAL A 601 7.65 11.06 -8.43
C VAL A 601 6.68 12.21 -8.19
N TRP A 602 6.50 12.59 -6.93
CA TRP A 602 5.67 13.73 -6.57
C TRP A 602 6.41 15.04 -6.86
N THR A 603 6.16 15.56 -8.06
CA THR A 603 6.65 16.87 -8.50
C THR A 603 5.76 17.44 -9.59
N GLU A 604 5.56 18.75 -9.57
CA GLU A 604 4.88 19.49 -10.65
C GLU A 604 5.76 19.61 -11.89
N THR A 605 7.09 19.67 -11.67
CA THR A 605 8.08 19.88 -12.70
C THR A 605 9.10 18.74 -12.78
N TRP A 606 9.34 18.26 -13.99
CA TRP A 606 10.43 17.33 -14.30
C TRP A 606 11.44 18.11 -15.12
N ASN A 607 12.51 18.58 -14.49
CA ASN A 607 13.58 19.35 -15.15
C ASN A 607 14.87 18.51 -15.29
N ASP A 608 15.86 19.06 -16.00
CA ASP A 608 17.13 18.37 -16.26
C ASP A 608 17.85 17.95 -14.98
N LYS A 609 17.87 18.80 -13.94
CA LYS A 609 18.60 18.51 -12.71
C LYS A 609 17.98 17.35 -11.94
N LEU A 610 16.66 17.34 -11.76
CA LEU A 610 15.96 16.27 -11.06
C LEU A 610 16.05 14.96 -11.84
N ALA A 611 15.87 14.99 -13.17
CA ALA A 611 15.99 13.82 -14.04
C ALA A 611 17.41 13.21 -14.01
N GLN A 612 18.45 14.04 -14.02
CA GLN A 612 19.85 13.60 -13.90
C GLN A 612 20.14 12.92 -12.57
N MET A 613 19.65 13.47 -11.46
CA MET A 613 19.86 12.87 -10.14
C MET A 613 19.15 11.52 -10.01
N TYR A 614 17.88 11.43 -10.41
CA TYR A 614 17.15 10.16 -10.43
C TYR A 614 17.82 9.12 -11.33
N TYR A 615 18.24 9.50 -12.54
CA TYR A 615 18.93 8.60 -13.45
C TYR A 615 20.25 8.09 -12.85
N ALA A 616 21.13 8.99 -12.39
CA ALA A 616 22.42 8.61 -11.81
C ALA A 616 22.26 7.76 -10.54
N GLY A 617 21.24 8.05 -9.72
CA GLY A 617 20.96 7.30 -8.50
C GLY A 617 20.38 5.90 -8.77
N LEU A 618 19.62 5.71 -9.86
CA LEU A 618 18.81 4.50 -10.05
C LEU A 618 19.17 3.67 -11.30
N GLU A 619 20.01 4.15 -12.23
CA GLU A 619 20.29 3.44 -13.49
C GLU A 619 20.78 2.00 -13.32
N HIS A 620 21.48 1.72 -12.21
CA HIS A 620 22.04 0.42 -11.90
C HIS A 620 21.03 -0.60 -11.34
N THR A 621 19.80 -0.18 -11.06
CA THR A 621 18.74 -1.03 -10.47
C THR A 621 17.80 -1.63 -11.51
N GLY A 622 18.00 -1.34 -12.80
CA GLY A 622 17.04 -1.65 -13.86
C GLY A 622 15.94 -0.59 -14.04
N TYR A 623 16.14 0.61 -13.49
CA TYR A 623 15.25 1.77 -13.63
C TYR A 623 14.95 2.10 -15.11
N LEU A 624 13.66 2.13 -15.45
CA LEU A 624 13.16 2.36 -16.80
C LEU A 624 12.77 3.81 -17.06
N GLY A 625 12.35 4.55 -16.04
CA GLY A 625 11.83 5.92 -16.16
C GLY A 625 10.87 6.29 -15.02
N ALA A 626 10.43 7.54 -15.04
CA ALA A 626 9.58 8.09 -13.99
C ALA A 626 8.25 8.61 -14.50
N PHE A 627 7.19 8.43 -13.72
CA PHE A 627 5.95 9.19 -13.87
C PHE A 627 6.00 10.45 -13.00
N TYR A 628 5.34 11.55 -13.39
CA TYR A 628 5.28 12.78 -12.59
C TYR A 628 4.07 13.69 -12.90
N GLY A 629 3.77 14.61 -11.98
CA GLY A 629 2.96 15.81 -12.15
C GLY A 629 1.51 15.63 -12.60
N LEU A 630 0.88 16.74 -12.98
CA LEU A 630 -0.34 16.81 -13.81
C LEU A 630 -0.01 17.58 -15.08
N GLY A 631 -0.52 17.10 -16.22
CA GLY A 631 -0.09 17.51 -17.54
C GLY A 631 -1.15 18.11 -18.43
N SER A 632 -0.64 18.81 -19.45
CA SER A 632 -1.46 19.20 -20.59
C SER A 632 -1.80 17.94 -21.39
N ARG A 633 -3.06 17.82 -21.83
CA ARG A 633 -3.48 16.79 -22.78
C ARG A 633 -2.89 16.97 -24.18
N TRP A 634 -2.30 18.12 -24.45
CA TRP A 634 -1.69 18.46 -25.74
C TRP A 634 -0.18 18.22 -25.74
N GLY A 635 0.36 17.83 -26.90
CA GLY A 635 1.78 17.52 -27.07
C GLY A 635 2.15 16.10 -26.64
N LEU A 636 3.45 15.87 -26.40
CA LEU A 636 3.95 14.56 -25.97
C LEU A 636 3.82 14.41 -24.45
N PRO A 637 3.38 13.24 -23.93
CA PRO A 637 3.30 13.03 -22.48
C PRO A 637 4.67 12.84 -21.84
N PHE A 638 5.75 12.76 -22.60
CA PHE A 638 7.07 12.40 -22.08
C PHE A 638 8.15 13.42 -22.46
N SER A 639 9.31 13.34 -21.83
CA SER A 639 10.53 14.07 -22.18
C SER A 639 11.78 13.32 -21.73
N TYR A 640 12.96 13.66 -22.28
CA TYR A 640 14.23 13.02 -21.93
C TYR A 640 15.19 13.89 -21.11
N ASN A 641 14.97 15.20 -20.93
CA ASN A 641 15.65 16.06 -19.94
C ASN A 641 17.17 15.78 -19.67
N GLY A 642 17.94 15.52 -20.73
CA GLY A 642 19.37 15.21 -20.65
C GLY A 642 19.77 13.78 -20.24
N VAL A 643 18.81 12.86 -20.03
CA VAL A 643 19.02 11.46 -19.64
C VAL A 643 18.27 10.48 -20.56
N PRO A 644 18.72 9.22 -20.69
CA PRO A 644 18.08 8.27 -21.61
C PRO A 644 16.73 7.75 -21.14
N THR A 645 16.40 7.86 -19.85
CA THR A 645 15.14 7.39 -19.29
C THR A 645 14.05 8.46 -19.44
N PRO A 646 12.86 8.14 -19.97
CA PRO A 646 11.79 9.11 -20.12
C PRO A 646 11.22 9.52 -18.76
N GLY A 647 10.97 10.82 -18.60
CA GLY A 647 9.99 11.33 -17.64
C GLY A 647 8.63 11.40 -18.30
N ILE A 648 7.60 10.83 -17.69
CA ILE A 648 6.25 10.70 -18.25
C ILE A 648 5.26 11.44 -17.35
N ARG A 649 4.54 12.40 -17.93
CA ARG A 649 3.57 13.24 -17.26
C ARG A 649 2.24 12.49 -17.12
N ARG A 650 1.58 12.58 -15.96
CA ARG A 650 0.19 12.14 -15.79
C ARG A 650 -0.73 13.14 -16.52
N ILE A 651 -1.57 12.66 -17.45
CA ILE A 651 -2.46 13.53 -18.23
C ILE A 651 -3.89 13.46 -17.71
N TYR A 652 -4.41 12.24 -17.53
CA TYR A 652 -5.82 12.03 -17.24
C TYR A 652 -6.02 11.43 -15.86
N SER A 653 -7.08 11.89 -15.20
CA SER A 653 -7.71 11.21 -14.07
C SER A 653 -9.10 10.76 -14.53
N VAL A 654 -9.48 9.52 -14.22
CA VAL A 654 -10.80 8.99 -14.59
C VAL A 654 -11.56 8.50 -13.37
N GLU A 655 -12.84 8.85 -13.38
CA GLU A 655 -13.92 8.27 -12.58
C GLU A 655 -15.02 7.73 -13.53
N PRO A 656 -15.97 6.89 -13.07
CA PRO A 656 -16.90 6.18 -13.95
C PRO A 656 -17.67 7.09 -14.91
N SER A 657 -18.14 8.25 -14.44
CA SER A 657 -18.86 9.24 -15.26
C SER A 657 -18.02 9.92 -16.34
N SER A 658 -16.70 9.94 -16.20
CA SER A 658 -15.77 10.64 -17.12
C SER A 658 -15.18 9.75 -18.23
N ILE A 659 -15.36 8.43 -18.15
CA ILE A 659 -14.67 7.46 -19.04
C ILE A 659 -14.91 7.77 -20.51
N ASP A 660 -16.17 7.98 -20.92
CA ASP A 660 -16.51 8.22 -22.33
C ASP A 660 -15.86 9.50 -22.86
N GLN A 661 -15.84 10.55 -22.05
CA GLN A 661 -15.23 11.82 -22.41
C GLN A 661 -13.71 11.68 -22.56
N VAL A 662 -13.04 10.96 -21.65
CA VAL A 662 -11.58 10.76 -21.70
C VAL A 662 -11.18 9.86 -22.86
N VAL A 663 -11.89 8.77 -23.12
CA VAL A 663 -11.65 7.91 -24.29
C VAL A 663 -11.81 8.70 -25.59
N SER A 664 -12.91 9.45 -25.71
CA SER A 664 -13.16 10.28 -26.90
C SER A 664 -12.09 11.36 -27.08
N ASP A 665 -11.61 11.98 -26.01
CA ASP A 665 -10.54 12.97 -26.05
C ASP A 665 -9.25 12.33 -26.60
N ILE A 666 -8.77 11.24 -26.01
CA ILE A 666 -7.53 10.56 -26.41
C ILE A 666 -7.56 10.13 -27.88
N VAL A 667 -8.68 9.53 -28.32
CA VAL A 667 -8.83 9.02 -29.70
C VAL A 667 -8.89 10.16 -30.73
N SER A 668 -9.34 11.35 -30.32
CA SER A 668 -9.43 12.53 -31.19
C SER A 668 -8.11 13.30 -31.34
N LEU A 669 -7.13 13.07 -30.47
CA LEU A 669 -5.86 13.79 -30.46
C LEU A 669 -4.94 13.40 -31.63
N ASN A 670 -4.04 14.31 -31.97
CA ASN A 670 -2.99 14.11 -32.96
C ASN A 670 -1.68 14.74 -32.44
N THR A 671 -0.58 13.99 -32.55
CA THR A 671 0.77 14.39 -32.09
C THR A 671 1.47 15.35 -33.06
N ASP A 672 1.17 15.26 -34.35
CA ASP A 672 1.74 16.10 -35.40
C ASP A 672 0.94 17.40 -35.61
N SER A 673 -0.32 17.46 -35.16
CA SER A 673 -1.17 18.66 -35.28
C SER A 673 -2.03 18.88 -34.03
N ILE A 674 -1.66 19.88 -33.23
CA ILE A 674 -2.24 20.17 -31.92
C ILE A 674 -3.17 21.37 -32.00
N CYS A 675 -4.49 21.13 -31.86
CA CYS A 675 -5.51 22.18 -31.90
C CYS A 675 -5.98 22.54 -30.49
N ILE A 676 -5.76 23.79 -30.12
CA ILE A 676 -6.10 24.36 -28.83
C ILE A 676 -7.26 25.34 -29.06
N LYS A 677 -8.47 24.90 -28.70
CA LYS A 677 -9.67 25.71 -28.81
C LYS A 677 -9.75 26.70 -27.64
N LEU A 678 -9.93 27.98 -27.96
CA LEU A 678 -9.98 29.08 -26.98
C LEU A 678 -11.39 29.34 -26.44
N ASN A 679 -12.40 28.62 -26.92
CA ASN A 679 -13.75 28.62 -26.33
C ASN A 679 -13.86 27.75 -25.06
N SER A 680 -12.87 26.90 -24.79
CA SER A 680 -12.90 26.01 -23.64
C SER A 680 -12.56 26.79 -22.36
N ARG A 681 -13.26 26.48 -21.25
CA ARG A 681 -13.08 27.13 -19.94
C ARG A 681 -11.69 26.89 -19.27
N TYR A 682 -10.73 26.31 -19.99
CA TYR A 682 -9.41 26.01 -19.47
C TYR A 682 -8.51 27.27 -19.46
N PRO A 683 -7.66 27.46 -18.45
CA PRO A 683 -7.29 28.78 -17.90
C PRO A 683 -6.24 29.58 -18.70
N TYR A 684 -5.92 29.23 -19.95
CA TYR A 684 -4.78 29.82 -20.66
C TYR A 684 -5.06 31.20 -21.29
N HIS A 685 -6.16 31.87 -20.93
CA HIS A 685 -6.48 33.19 -21.44
C HIS A 685 -7.35 34.03 -20.49
N SER A 686 -7.28 35.37 -20.63
CA SER A 686 -8.06 36.34 -19.85
C SER A 686 -9.39 36.74 -20.49
N GLY A 687 -9.65 36.29 -21.73
CA GLY A 687 -10.82 36.66 -22.52
C GLY A 687 -12.14 36.07 -22.03
N THR A 688 -13.25 36.71 -22.38
CA THR A 688 -14.60 36.21 -22.12
C THR A 688 -15.07 35.34 -23.28
N VAL A 689 -15.54 34.12 -23.00
CA VAL A 689 -16.13 33.25 -24.03
C VAL A 689 -17.46 33.85 -24.49
N VAL A 690 -17.59 34.09 -25.79
CA VAL A 690 -18.78 34.67 -26.44
C VAL A 690 -19.31 33.75 -27.54
N GLN A 691 -20.61 33.85 -27.80
CA GLN A 691 -21.24 33.20 -28.95
C GLN A 691 -20.81 33.91 -30.24
N ASP A 692 -20.28 33.16 -31.19
CA ASP A 692 -19.81 33.65 -32.47
C ASP A 692 -20.04 32.58 -33.54
N THR A 693 -21.05 32.78 -34.38
CA THR A 693 -21.46 31.81 -35.40
C THR A 693 -20.40 31.55 -36.47
N ASP A 694 -19.39 32.41 -36.59
CA ASP A 694 -18.29 32.27 -37.55
C ASP A 694 -17.09 31.50 -36.97
N ALA A 695 -17.11 31.20 -35.66
CA ALA A 695 -16.17 30.33 -34.98
C ALA A 695 -16.48 28.84 -35.25
N VAL A 696 -15.47 27.97 -35.21
CA VAL A 696 -15.62 26.55 -35.61
C VAL A 696 -16.70 25.82 -34.79
N ASP A 697 -16.80 26.13 -33.50
CA ASP A 697 -17.77 25.51 -32.58
C ASP A 697 -18.94 26.45 -32.22
N GLY A 698 -19.06 27.60 -32.87
CA GLY A 698 -20.05 28.62 -32.53
C GLY A 698 -19.71 29.47 -31.30
N GLU A 699 -18.51 29.31 -30.72
CA GLU A 699 -18.00 30.06 -29.57
C GLU A 699 -16.53 30.46 -29.78
N ALA A 700 -16.13 31.60 -29.23
CA ALA A 700 -14.76 32.11 -29.28
C ALA A 700 -14.39 32.95 -28.05
N ALA A 701 -13.10 33.18 -27.81
CA ALA A 701 -12.62 34.05 -26.74
C ALA A 701 -12.56 35.52 -27.21
N PHE A 702 -13.28 36.40 -26.53
CA PHE A 702 -13.27 37.84 -26.76
C PHE A 702 -12.37 38.56 -25.75
N TYR A 703 -11.53 39.45 -26.25
CA TYR A 703 -10.63 40.30 -25.48
C TYR A 703 -10.93 41.75 -25.81
N ALA A 704 -11.38 42.50 -24.81
CA ALA A 704 -11.57 43.93 -24.95
C ALA A 704 -10.20 44.60 -25.16
N GLY A 705 -10.15 45.59 -26.05
CA GLY A 705 -8.96 46.43 -26.18
C GLY A 705 -8.66 47.16 -24.86
N THR A 706 -7.38 47.33 -24.56
CA THR A 706 -6.92 48.06 -23.37
C THR A 706 -5.99 49.21 -23.74
N SER A 707 -5.98 50.25 -22.89
CA SER A 707 -4.98 51.33 -22.93
C SER A 707 -3.72 51.00 -22.11
N ASP A 708 -3.65 49.82 -21.50
CA ASP A 708 -2.53 49.43 -20.67
C ASP A 708 -1.23 49.32 -21.47
N ALA A 709 -0.12 49.56 -20.78
CA ALA A 709 1.22 49.62 -21.37
C ALA A 709 1.88 48.24 -21.58
N TYR A 710 1.12 47.14 -21.54
CA TYR A 710 1.42 45.80 -22.03
C TYR A 710 0.42 44.84 -21.34
N HIS A 711 -0.32 44.05 -22.11
CA HIS A 711 -1.34 43.16 -21.55
C HIS A 711 -1.28 41.77 -22.20
N GLU A 712 -0.90 40.76 -21.42
CA GLU A 712 -0.95 39.35 -21.83
C GLU A 712 -2.39 38.86 -21.79
N ILE A 713 -2.88 38.41 -22.93
CA ILE A 713 -4.24 37.92 -23.09
C ILE A 713 -4.30 36.39 -23.17
N ILE A 714 -3.21 35.74 -23.60
CA ILE A 714 -3.07 34.27 -23.61
C ILE A 714 -1.69 33.92 -23.07
N THR A 715 -1.64 32.94 -22.15
CA THR A 715 -0.40 32.39 -21.59
C THR A 715 -0.58 30.87 -21.46
N GLY A 716 -0.01 30.11 -22.40
CA GLY A 716 -0.07 28.64 -22.44
C GLY A 716 -0.52 28.09 -23.79
N PRO A 717 -0.87 26.79 -23.90
CA PRO A 717 -0.75 25.76 -22.87
C PRO A 717 0.69 25.31 -22.67
N PHE A 718 1.04 24.81 -21.47
CA PHE A 718 2.38 24.28 -21.14
C PHE A 718 2.58 22.85 -21.66
N ILE A 719 3.07 22.72 -22.90
CA ILE A 719 3.20 21.45 -23.63
C ILE A 719 4.65 21.02 -23.84
N ASN A 720 4.85 19.72 -24.10
CA ASN A 720 6.15 19.19 -24.50
C ASN A 720 6.14 18.91 -26.00
N LEU A 721 7.13 19.44 -26.72
CA LEU A 721 7.32 19.19 -28.15
C LEU A 721 8.70 18.59 -28.43
N ALA A 722 8.73 17.70 -29.41
CA ALA A 722 9.94 17.12 -29.95
C ALA A 722 10.77 18.16 -30.74
N PRO A 723 12.06 17.88 -31.00
CA PRO A 723 12.83 18.63 -31.98
C PRO A 723 12.16 18.62 -33.36
N GLY A 724 12.24 19.74 -34.08
CA GLY A 724 11.75 19.86 -35.45
C GLY A 724 11.24 21.24 -35.81
N ASP A 725 10.77 21.35 -37.05
CA ASP A 725 10.15 22.56 -37.59
C ASP A 725 8.63 22.49 -37.43
N TYR A 726 8.06 23.57 -36.93
CA TYR A 726 6.65 23.73 -36.65
C TYR A 726 6.10 24.97 -37.34
N THR A 727 4.81 24.93 -37.65
CA THR A 727 4.01 26.09 -38.00
C THR A 727 3.04 26.35 -36.86
N VAL A 728 3.12 27.53 -36.25
CA VAL A 728 2.12 28.00 -35.29
C VAL A 728 1.17 28.93 -36.02
N ALA A 729 -0.12 28.64 -35.93
CA ALA A 729 -1.17 29.42 -36.55
C ALA A 729 -2.26 29.76 -35.53
N MET A 730 -2.76 30.99 -35.55
CA MET A 730 -3.83 31.45 -34.68
C MET A 730 -4.95 32.01 -35.54
N ARG A 731 -6.18 31.53 -35.30
CA ARG A 731 -7.36 32.02 -36.00
C ARG A 731 -8.02 33.11 -35.16
N LEU A 732 -8.00 34.35 -35.64
CA LEU A 732 -8.54 35.49 -34.90
C LEU A 732 -9.14 36.55 -35.84
N LYS A 733 -9.95 37.44 -35.28
CA LYS A 733 -10.52 38.60 -35.95
C LYS A 733 -10.43 39.85 -35.07
N VAL A 734 -10.36 41.02 -35.72
CA VAL A 734 -10.27 42.32 -35.07
C VAL A 734 -11.52 43.16 -35.34
N ALA A 735 -11.94 43.95 -34.36
CA ALA A 735 -13.12 44.83 -34.52
C ALA A 735 -12.88 46.00 -35.49
N ASP A 736 -11.63 46.45 -35.60
CA ASP A 736 -11.16 47.48 -36.52
C ASP A 736 -9.84 47.01 -37.16
N ASN A 737 -9.68 47.21 -38.46
CA ASN A 737 -8.47 46.87 -39.22
C ASN A 737 -7.75 48.12 -39.80
N GLN A 738 -8.13 49.32 -39.36
CA GLN A 738 -7.54 50.56 -39.86
C GLN A 738 -6.29 50.95 -39.07
N GLY A 739 -5.11 50.73 -39.65
CA GLY A 739 -3.84 51.23 -39.11
C GLY A 739 -2.65 50.34 -39.45
N SER A 740 -1.44 50.90 -39.42
CA SER A 740 -0.20 50.17 -39.72
C SER A 740 0.72 50.04 -38.49
N GLN A 741 0.14 50.11 -37.29
CA GLN A 741 0.86 49.93 -36.04
C GLN A 741 0.68 48.51 -35.55
N ASP A 742 1.77 47.89 -35.06
CA ASP A 742 1.70 46.59 -34.40
C ASP A 742 0.82 46.69 -33.16
N PHE A 743 -0.18 45.82 -33.05
CA PHE A 743 -1.12 45.80 -31.93
C PHE A 743 -1.09 44.48 -31.15
N LEU A 744 -0.53 43.41 -31.74
CA LEU A 744 -0.47 42.08 -31.14
C LEU A 744 0.93 41.48 -31.32
N ASN A 745 1.45 40.84 -30.29
CA ASN A 745 2.63 39.98 -30.38
C ASN A 745 2.24 38.55 -30.03
N ILE A 746 2.57 37.59 -30.88
CA ILE A 746 2.44 36.16 -30.58
C ILE A 746 3.85 35.60 -30.44
N ALA A 747 4.19 35.07 -29.27
CA ALA A 747 5.48 34.47 -28.98
C ALA A 747 5.34 33.01 -28.56
N VAL A 748 6.33 32.20 -28.93
CA VAL A 748 6.48 30.82 -28.47
C VAL A 748 7.71 30.76 -27.61
N SER A 749 7.52 30.40 -26.34
CA SER A 749 8.61 30.42 -25.36
C SER A 749 8.56 29.24 -24.42
N SER A 750 9.62 29.04 -23.64
CA SER A 750 9.66 28.05 -22.56
C SER A 750 10.46 28.61 -21.38
N PRO A 751 10.06 28.34 -20.12
CA PRO A 751 10.82 28.77 -18.96
C PRO A 751 12.14 27.99 -18.84
N ARG A 752 13.23 28.71 -18.58
CA ARG A 752 14.49 28.13 -18.11
C ARG A 752 14.39 27.85 -16.61
N LEU A 753 14.31 26.57 -16.26
CA LEU A 753 14.17 26.09 -14.88
C LEU A 753 15.55 25.70 -14.32
N ARG A 754 15.89 26.18 -13.12
CA ARG A 754 17.12 25.82 -12.40
C ARG A 754 16.82 25.16 -11.06
N GLY A 755 17.75 24.32 -10.61
CA GLY A 755 17.74 23.73 -9.28
C GLY A 755 16.72 22.61 -9.15
N LEU A 756 16.62 22.02 -7.96
CA LEU A 756 15.61 21.01 -7.66
C LEU A 756 14.22 21.64 -7.50
N ASP A 757 14.15 22.87 -7.00
CA ASP A 757 12.92 23.65 -6.81
C ASP A 757 12.34 24.24 -8.11
N ALA A 758 13.02 24.02 -9.24
CA ALA A 758 12.62 24.48 -10.57
C ALA A 758 12.30 25.99 -10.62
N LYS A 759 13.13 26.82 -9.97
CA LYS A 759 13.01 28.27 -10.08
C LYS A 759 13.19 28.73 -11.53
N ILE A 760 12.32 29.63 -11.97
CA ILE A 760 12.40 30.27 -13.29
C ILE A 760 13.51 31.33 -13.25
N GLU A 761 14.54 31.17 -14.09
CA GLU A 761 15.62 32.16 -14.25
C GLU A 761 15.46 33.04 -15.49
N GLY A 762 14.49 32.73 -16.34
CA GLY A 762 14.14 33.48 -17.53
C GLY A 762 13.41 32.58 -18.52
N PHE A 763 13.21 33.10 -19.73
CA PHE A 763 12.51 32.39 -20.80
C PHE A 763 13.40 32.30 -22.04
N ASP A 764 13.34 31.15 -22.71
CA ASP A 764 13.84 30.98 -24.07
C ASP A 764 12.68 31.33 -25.02
N GLU A 765 12.82 32.41 -25.79
CA GLU A 765 11.90 32.74 -26.89
C GLU A 765 12.42 32.06 -28.16
N PHE A 766 11.61 31.16 -28.74
CA PHE A 766 11.97 30.42 -29.95
C PHE A 766 11.54 31.14 -31.22
N ALA A 767 10.40 31.85 -31.15
CA ALA A 767 9.89 32.66 -32.23
C ALA A 767 8.91 33.69 -31.67
N SER A 768 8.85 34.86 -32.30
CA SER A 768 7.79 35.84 -32.08
C SER A 768 7.38 36.50 -33.39
N ARG A 769 6.10 36.87 -33.48
CA ARG A 769 5.55 37.63 -34.60
C ARG A 769 4.69 38.77 -34.06
N LYS A 770 5.09 39.99 -34.44
CA LYS A 770 4.24 41.18 -34.30
C LYS A 770 3.27 41.26 -35.47
N ILE A 771 2.06 41.71 -35.18
CA ILE A 771 0.95 41.77 -36.13
C ILE A 771 0.40 43.20 -36.14
N SER A 772 0.27 43.77 -37.34
CA SER A 772 -0.36 45.07 -37.60
C SER A 772 -1.82 44.92 -38.03
N LEU A 773 -2.63 45.97 -37.85
CA LEU A 773 -4.07 45.93 -38.17
C LEU A 773 -4.34 45.82 -39.68
N ASP A 774 -3.46 46.38 -40.52
CA ASP A 774 -3.53 46.34 -41.98
C ASP A 774 -3.18 44.98 -42.59
N GLU A 775 -2.76 44.01 -41.76
CA GLU A 775 -2.64 42.60 -42.16
C GLU A 775 -4.00 41.90 -42.26
N PHE A 776 -5.08 42.49 -41.71
CA PHE A 776 -6.44 41.96 -41.81
C PHE A 776 -7.17 42.54 -43.02
N ASP A 777 -7.57 41.67 -43.95
CA ASP A 777 -8.36 42.00 -45.14
C ASP A 777 -9.72 42.64 -44.77
N GLN A 778 -10.37 42.17 -43.69
CA GLN A 778 -11.69 42.65 -43.27
C GLN A 778 -11.85 42.74 -41.75
N SER A 779 -12.42 43.86 -41.26
CA SER A 779 -12.90 43.96 -39.89
C SER A 779 -13.98 42.91 -39.59
N ASN A 780 -13.93 42.29 -38.42
CA ASN A 780 -14.87 41.27 -37.95
C ASN A 780 -14.93 39.98 -38.81
N ALA A 781 -13.90 39.69 -39.62
CA ALA A 781 -13.75 38.41 -40.31
C ALA A 781 -12.56 37.62 -39.73
N TYR A 782 -12.72 36.31 -39.55
CA TYR A 782 -11.65 35.44 -39.07
C TYR A 782 -10.56 35.26 -40.12
N GLU A 783 -9.32 35.50 -39.70
CA GLU A 783 -8.13 35.28 -40.49
C GLU A 783 -7.15 34.37 -39.73
N LEU A 784 -6.34 33.65 -40.50
CA LEU A 784 -5.36 32.71 -39.96
C LEU A 784 -3.96 33.33 -40.03
N ILE A 785 -3.46 33.77 -38.89
CA ILE A 785 -2.11 34.31 -38.79
C ILE A 785 -1.15 33.18 -38.44
N SER A 786 -0.11 32.95 -39.24
CA SER A 786 0.83 31.83 -39.04
C SER A 786 2.31 32.23 -39.14
N PHE A 787 3.17 31.55 -38.41
CA PHE A 787 4.62 31.76 -38.46
C PHE A 787 5.39 30.48 -38.13
N PRO A 788 6.60 30.30 -38.68
CA PRO A 788 7.41 29.12 -38.42
C PRO A 788 8.10 29.22 -37.06
N VAL A 789 8.33 28.06 -36.44
CA VAL A 789 9.11 27.89 -35.20
C VAL A 789 10.00 26.66 -35.36
N THR A 790 11.28 26.77 -35.02
CA THR A 790 12.21 25.64 -35.05
C THR A 790 12.66 25.33 -33.63
N LEU A 791 12.54 24.06 -33.23
CA LEU A 791 13.03 23.55 -31.95
C LEU A 791 14.25 22.66 -32.19
N GLU A 792 15.42 23.07 -31.71
CA GLU A 792 16.67 22.32 -31.89
C GLU A 792 16.78 21.08 -31.01
N LYS A 793 16.04 21.05 -29.90
CA LYS A 793 16.05 19.97 -28.91
C LYS A 793 14.66 19.70 -28.36
N PHE A 794 14.52 18.58 -27.67
CA PHE A 794 13.28 18.24 -26.97
C PHE A 794 13.01 19.33 -25.93
N THR A 795 11.87 20.00 -26.06
CA THR A 795 11.59 21.21 -25.30
C THR A 795 10.30 21.02 -24.51
N THR A 796 10.41 21.20 -23.20
CA THR A 796 9.33 21.02 -22.23
C THR A 796 8.72 22.37 -21.83
N TYR A 797 7.50 22.37 -21.33
CA TYR A 797 6.81 23.58 -20.84
C TYR A 797 6.75 24.72 -21.86
N ILE A 798 6.64 24.38 -23.16
CA ILE A 798 6.42 25.38 -24.19
C ILE A 798 5.08 26.04 -23.94
N GLU A 799 5.05 27.36 -23.99
CA GLU A 799 3.86 28.19 -23.89
C GLU A 799 3.73 29.11 -25.10
N ILE A 800 2.48 29.43 -25.44
CA ILE A 800 2.16 30.47 -26.43
C ILE A 800 1.70 31.69 -25.64
N ILE A 801 2.43 32.78 -25.82
CA ILE A 801 2.15 34.06 -25.18
C ILE A 801 1.58 34.98 -26.24
N VAL A 802 0.39 35.52 -25.99
CA VAL A 802 -0.23 36.53 -26.85
C VAL A 802 -0.42 37.80 -26.04
N SER A 803 0.15 38.89 -26.54
CA SER A 803 0.19 40.17 -25.81
C SER A 803 -0.25 41.32 -26.69
N GLN A 804 -1.15 42.15 -26.16
CA GLN A 804 -1.50 43.42 -26.80
C GLN A 804 -0.37 44.44 -26.63
N ILE A 805 -0.01 45.10 -27.73
CA ILE A 805 1.07 46.09 -27.82
C ILE A 805 0.50 47.49 -27.55
N ASN A 806 1.30 48.31 -26.85
CA ASN A 806 0.89 49.59 -26.28
C ASN A 806 0.32 50.59 -27.28
N GLY A 807 -0.78 51.23 -26.91
CA GLY A 807 -1.31 52.40 -27.61
C GLY A 807 -2.30 52.10 -28.74
N VAL A 808 -2.58 50.82 -29.01
CA VAL A 808 -3.57 50.39 -30.01
C VAL A 808 -4.72 49.66 -29.31
N ASN A 809 -5.81 50.38 -29.06
CA ASN A 809 -6.98 49.89 -28.35
C ASN A 809 -7.97 49.24 -29.33
N VAL A 810 -7.78 47.94 -29.62
CA VAL A 810 -8.62 47.16 -30.54
C VAL A 810 -9.10 45.87 -29.88
N ASP A 811 -10.40 45.60 -30.01
CA ASP A 811 -11.01 44.36 -29.56
C ASP A 811 -10.60 43.19 -30.46
N ILE A 812 -10.27 42.05 -29.83
CA ILE A 812 -9.82 40.83 -30.49
C ILE A 812 -10.79 39.71 -30.17
N THR A 813 -11.18 38.93 -31.17
CA THR A 813 -11.86 37.65 -30.96
C THR A 813 -11.00 36.52 -31.53
N ALA A 814 -10.67 35.53 -30.71
CA ALA A 814 -9.80 34.42 -31.08
C ALA A 814 -10.52 33.07 -30.94
N ASP A 815 -10.39 32.22 -31.95
CA ASP A 815 -11.08 30.93 -32.04
C ASP A 815 -10.18 29.78 -31.54
N TYR A 816 -9.07 29.52 -32.23
CA TYR A 816 -8.14 28.47 -31.86
C TYR A 816 -6.68 28.81 -32.18
N ILE A 817 -5.78 28.08 -31.53
CA ILE A 817 -4.36 28.01 -31.87
C ILE A 817 -4.07 26.61 -32.41
N MET A 818 -3.34 26.55 -33.52
CA MET A 818 -2.94 25.34 -34.22
C MET A 818 -1.42 25.28 -34.25
N ILE A 819 -0.86 24.19 -33.74
CA ILE A 819 0.57 23.91 -33.80
C ILE A 819 0.75 22.66 -34.67
N THR A 820 1.37 22.80 -35.83
CA THR A 820 1.55 21.69 -36.78
C THR A 820 3.04 21.43 -36.99
N LYS A 821 3.47 20.18 -36.77
CA LYS A 821 4.82 19.73 -37.10
C LYS A 821 4.92 19.56 -38.62
N ASN A 822 5.92 20.19 -39.23
CA ASN A 822 6.07 20.19 -40.69
C ASN A 822 6.55 18.84 -41.24
N ASP A 823 7.31 18.08 -40.43
CA ASP A 823 7.74 16.70 -40.73
C ASP A 823 7.18 15.74 -39.66
N PRO A 824 6.08 15.03 -39.95
CA PRO A 824 5.44 14.10 -39.01
C PRO A 824 6.36 12.98 -38.54
N ASP A 825 6.44 12.76 -37.22
CA ASP A 825 7.30 11.70 -36.65
C ASP A 825 6.64 10.31 -36.72
N GLY A 826 5.32 10.26 -36.96
CA GLY A 826 4.55 9.02 -36.99
C GLY A 826 4.47 8.31 -35.64
N LEU A 827 4.62 9.06 -34.53
CA LEU A 827 4.34 8.58 -33.19
C LEU A 827 2.82 8.56 -32.95
N PRO A 828 2.27 7.49 -32.35
CA PRO A 828 0.89 7.52 -31.89
C PRO A 828 0.74 8.52 -30.73
N VAL A 829 -0.50 8.88 -30.43
CA VAL A 829 -0.85 9.53 -29.16
C VAL A 829 -0.52 8.56 -28.03
N TYR A 830 0.22 9.03 -27.03
CA TYR A 830 0.44 8.32 -25.78
C TYR A 830 -0.33 9.05 -24.67
N ALA A 831 -1.07 8.32 -23.85
CA ALA A 831 -1.86 8.86 -22.76
C ALA A 831 -1.63 8.08 -21.47
N THR A 832 -1.51 8.81 -20.36
CA THR A 832 -1.42 8.24 -19.02
C THR A 832 -2.72 8.49 -18.28
N VAL A 833 -3.30 7.44 -17.71
CA VAL A 833 -4.63 7.47 -17.12
C VAL A 833 -4.56 6.92 -15.70
N SER A 834 -4.68 7.79 -14.71
CA SER A 834 -4.84 7.37 -13.31
C SER A 834 -6.31 7.22 -12.95
N ILE A 835 -6.64 6.29 -12.08
CA ILE A 835 -7.98 6.23 -11.48
C ILE A 835 -8.05 7.18 -10.29
N ASP A 836 -9.12 7.97 -10.22
CA ASP A 836 -9.33 8.90 -9.11
C ASP A 836 -9.92 8.16 -7.90
N LEU A 837 -9.07 7.81 -6.94
CA LEU A 837 -9.48 7.12 -5.72
C LEU A 837 -10.20 8.05 -4.72
N LEU A 838 -10.16 9.37 -4.94
CA LEU A 838 -10.82 10.36 -4.08
C LEU A 838 -12.22 10.74 -4.57
N SER A 839 -12.63 10.22 -5.73
CA SER A 839 -13.97 10.43 -6.27
C SER A 839 -15.05 9.90 -5.30
N ALA A 840 -16.19 10.59 -5.27
CA ALA A 840 -17.38 10.13 -4.55
C ALA A 840 -18.03 8.89 -5.22
N GLU A 841 -17.68 8.61 -6.47
CA GLU A 841 -18.16 7.44 -7.20
C GLU A 841 -17.34 6.20 -6.83
N LYS A 842 -18.02 5.04 -6.78
CA LYS A 842 -17.36 3.75 -6.63
C LYS A 842 -16.52 3.44 -7.86
N GLN A 843 -15.25 3.11 -7.65
CA GLN A 843 -14.27 2.85 -8.70
C GLN A 843 -14.21 1.38 -9.14
N THR A 844 -15.13 0.55 -8.67
CA THR A 844 -15.07 -0.92 -8.71
C THR A 844 -14.75 -1.53 -10.07
N ASP A 845 -15.41 -1.07 -11.15
CA ASP A 845 -15.26 -1.64 -12.50
C ASP A 845 -14.52 -0.68 -13.47
N THR A 846 -13.97 0.43 -12.97
CA THR A 846 -13.36 1.50 -13.79
C THR A 846 -12.27 0.99 -14.76
N PRO A 847 -11.29 0.14 -14.35
CA PRO A 847 -10.26 -0.39 -15.24
C PRO A 847 -10.84 -1.20 -16.37
N LYS A 848 -11.81 -2.05 -16.05
CA LYS A 848 -12.45 -2.93 -17.02
C LYS A 848 -13.18 -2.10 -18.07
N ILE A 849 -14.05 -1.20 -17.63
CA ILE A 849 -14.89 -0.40 -18.53
C ILE A 849 -14.04 0.50 -19.41
N PHE A 850 -13.02 1.16 -18.83
CA PHE A 850 -12.07 1.96 -19.60
C PHE A 850 -11.34 1.10 -20.63
N THR A 851 -10.76 -0.02 -20.21
CA THR A 851 -10.00 -0.93 -21.10
C THR A 851 -10.85 -1.37 -22.28
N GLU A 852 -12.05 -1.89 -22.02
CA GLU A 852 -12.95 -2.38 -23.06
C GLU A 852 -13.34 -1.27 -24.04
N LYS A 853 -13.69 -0.08 -23.55
CA LYS A 853 -14.06 1.06 -24.40
C LYS A 853 -12.88 1.54 -25.24
N PHE A 854 -11.73 1.76 -24.63
CA PHE A 854 -10.55 2.29 -25.32
C PHE A 854 -10.05 1.34 -26.41
N GLU A 855 -10.03 0.03 -26.15
CA GLU A 855 -9.66 -0.96 -27.17
C GLU A 855 -10.70 -1.09 -28.29
N ASN A 856 -11.99 -0.97 -27.98
CA ASN A 856 -13.06 -0.98 -28.99
C ASN A 856 -12.96 0.21 -29.96
N GLU A 857 -12.51 1.37 -29.49
CA GLU A 857 -12.19 2.55 -30.33
C GLU A 857 -10.85 2.41 -31.07
N GLY A 858 -10.19 1.24 -30.98
CA GLY A 858 -8.95 0.93 -31.70
C GLY A 858 -7.67 1.33 -30.98
N GLY A 859 -7.76 1.75 -29.72
CA GLY A 859 -6.63 2.03 -28.84
C GLY A 859 -5.88 0.78 -28.37
N ILE A 860 -4.71 0.98 -27.76
CA ILE A 860 -3.84 -0.05 -27.23
C ILE A 860 -3.55 0.26 -25.76
N ILE A 861 -4.01 -0.59 -24.84
CA ILE A 861 -3.57 -0.55 -23.45
C ILE A 861 -2.24 -1.28 -23.28
N LEU A 862 -1.28 -0.63 -22.63
CA LEU A 862 -0.04 -1.19 -22.11
C LEU A 862 -0.08 -1.19 -20.58
N THR A 863 0.65 -2.12 -19.98
CA THR A 863 1.01 -1.99 -18.55
C THR A 863 2.05 -0.86 -18.38
N PRO A 864 2.26 -0.32 -17.16
CA PRO A 864 3.21 0.76 -16.94
C PRO A 864 4.64 0.49 -17.40
N ASP A 865 5.20 -0.68 -17.13
CA ASP A 865 6.56 -1.02 -17.57
C ASP A 865 6.62 -1.19 -19.09
N GLU A 866 5.59 -1.77 -19.73
CA GLU A 866 5.50 -1.82 -21.19
C GLU A 866 5.42 -0.42 -21.80
N PHE A 867 4.63 0.46 -21.20
CA PHE A 867 4.45 1.84 -21.64
C PHE A 867 5.76 2.60 -21.59
N VAL A 868 6.45 2.58 -20.45
CA VAL A 868 7.76 3.21 -20.28
C VAL A 868 8.79 2.56 -21.20
N SER A 869 8.80 1.23 -21.33
CA SER A 869 9.68 0.49 -22.24
C SER A 869 9.51 0.89 -23.70
N SER A 870 8.27 1.12 -24.15
CA SER A 870 7.96 1.55 -25.52
C SER A 870 8.50 2.95 -25.86
N LEU A 871 8.79 3.74 -24.82
CA LEU A 871 9.39 5.06 -24.86
C LEU A 871 10.85 5.07 -24.36
N ASN A 872 11.42 3.95 -23.92
CA ASN A 872 12.80 3.90 -23.46
C ASN A 872 13.72 3.51 -24.63
N PRO A 873 14.62 4.41 -25.09
CA PRO A 873 15.47 4.14 -26.24
C PRO A 873 16.46 3.01 -26.00
N ALA A 874 16.97 2.81 -24.78
CA ALA A 874 17.86 1.69 -24.47
C ALA A 874 17.11 0.35 -24.61
N PHE A 875 15.93 0.25 -24.00
CA PHE A 875 15.08 -0.94 -24.11
C PHE A 875 14.73 -1.24 -25.57
N MET A 876 14.32 -0.22 -26.33
CA MET A 876 13.94 -0.38 -27.73
C MET A 876 15.12 -0.79 -28.61
N ILE A 877 16.34 -0.28 -28.34
CA ILE A 877 17.57 -0.74 -29.00
C ILE A 877 17.78 -2.24 -28.74
N ASP A 878 17.67 -2.69 -27.50
CA ASP A 878 17.87 -4.11 -27.15
C ASP A 878 16.81 -5.00 -27.82
N LEU A 879 15.55 -4.56 -27.81
CA LEU A 879 14.45 -5.22 -28.53
C LEU A 879 14.73 -5.30 -30.04
N ALA A 880 15.24 -4.23 -30.65
CA ALA A 880 15.59 -4.23 -32.07
C ALA A 880 16.81 -5.09 -32.38
N GLU A 881 17.83 -5.06 -31.53
CA GLU A 881 19.04 -5.86 -31.68
C GLU A 881 18.74 -7.35 -31.62
N SER A 882 17.89 -7.79 -30.68
CA SER A 882 17.45 -9.19 -30.61
C SER A 882 16.71 -9.66 -31.87
N ARG A 883 16.06 -8.74 -32.61
CA ARG A 883 15.27 -9.04 -33.82
C ARG A 883 16.06 -8.89 -35.12
N LEU A 884 16.94 -7.90 -35.19
CA LEU A 884 17.62 -7.46 -36.41
C LEU A 884 19.11 -7.82 -36.42
N GLY A 885 19.67 -8.16 -35.26
CA GLY A 885 21.09 -8.36 -35.03
C GLY A 885 21.83 -7.05 -34.76
N SER A 886 22.90 -7.16 -33.96
CA SER A 886 23.76 -6.04 -33.55
C SER A 886 24.45 -5.31 -34.72
N GLY A 887 24.65 -6.01 -35.84
CA GLY A 887 25.23 -5.48 -37.07
C GLY A 887 24.26 -4.71 -37.99
N ASN A 888 22.98 -4.60 -37.64
CA ASN A 888 22.02 -3.85 -38.45
C ASN A 888 22.37 -2.35 -38.45
N ALA A 889 22.41 -1.74 -39.64
CA ALA A 889 22.82 -0.34 -39.79
C ALA A 889 21.96 0.65 -38.99
N ASN A 890 20.65 0.41 -38.84
CA ASN A 890 19.77 1.26 -38.06
C ASN A 890 19.98 1.07 -36.54
N VAL A 891 20.28 -0.16 -36.10
CA VAL A 891 20.64 -0.42 -34.70
C VAL A 891 21.96 0.28 -34.35
N ILE A 892 22.97 0.20 -35.22
CA ILE A 892 24.24 0.91 -35.04
C ILE A 892 24.03 2.43 -35.00
N LYS A 893 23.22 2.96 -35.93
CA LYS A 893 22.87 4.38 -35.96
C LYS A 893 22.20 4.83 -34.67
N ALA A 894 21.19 4.09 -34.20
CA ALA A 894 20.49 4.40 -32.96
C ALA A 894 21.42 4.37 -31.74
N LYS A 895 22.31 3.37 -31.61
CA LYS A 895 23.33 3.33 -30.56
C LYS A 895 24.26 4.55 -30.59
N GLY A 896 24.63 5.00 -31.79
CA GLY A 896 25.42 6.23 -31.97
C GLY A 896 24.67 7.48 -31.51
N GLN A 897 23.39 7.61 -31.88
CA GLN A 897 22.53 8.71 -31.44
C GLN A 897 22.31 8.70 -29.91
N PHE A 898 22.04 7.53 -29.35
CA PHE A 898 21.92 7.32 -27.90
C PHE A 898 23.18 7.78 -27.16
N SER A 899 24.37 7.35 -27.63
CA SER A 899 25.65 7.72 -27.02
C SER A 899 25.97 9.22 -27.13
N ALA A 900 25.35 9.92 -28.10
CA ALA A 900 25.48 11.36 -28.30
C ALA A 900 24.43 12.18 -27.51
N GLY A 901 23.55 11.53 -26.75
CA GLY A 901 22.46 12.20 -26.01
C GLY A 901 21.22 12.52 -26.87
N SER A 902 21.18 12.09 -28.14
CA SER A 902 20.03 12.24 -29.05
C SER A 902 19.01 11.11 -28.84
N TYR A 903 18.45 11.06 -27.65
CA TYR A 903 17.61 9.95 -27.18
C TYR A 903 16.31 9.80 -27.98
N TYR A 904 15.67 10.92 -28.34
CA TYR A 904 14.43 10.93 -29.13
C TYR A 904 14.67 10.41 -30.55
N GLU A 905 15.72 10.88 -31.22
CA GLU A 905 16.11 10.47 -32.57
C GLU A 905 16.53 9.00 -32.61
N SER A 906 17.19 8.54 -31.55
CA SER A 906 17.52 7.13 -31.35
C SER A 906 16.24 6.28 -31.29
N LEU A 907 15.26 6.68 -30.47
CA LEU A 907 13.97 6.00 -30.37
C LEU A 907 13.27 5.95 -31.73
N LEU A 908 13.15 7.07 -32.43
CA LEU A 908 12.49 7.13 -33.75
C LEU A 908 13.19 6.24 -34.78
N THR A 909 14.52 6.25 -34.81
CA THR A 909 15.30 5.39 -35.72
C THR A 909 14.97 3.91 -35.51
N ILE A 910 14.90 3.47 -34.25
CA ILE A 910 14.53 2.10 -33.90
C ILE A 910 13.07 1.79 -34.23
N ARG A 911 12.14 2.65 -33.84
CA ARG A 911 10.72 2.46 -34.12
C ARG A 911 10.45 2.31 -35.62
N ASN A 912 11.09 3.13 -36.45
CA ASN A 912 10.94 3.08 -37.90
C ASN A 912 11.48 1.77 -38.52
N VAL A 913 12.66 1.30 -38.10
CA VAL A 913 13.18 0.01 -38.61
C VAL A 913 12.36 -1.18 -38.12
N LEU A 914 11.83 -1.13 -36.89
CA LEU A 914 10.94 -2.17 -36.39
C LEU A 914 9.60 -2.17 -37.13
N LYS A 915 9.01 -1.00 -37.40
CA LYS A 915 7.73 -0.86 -38.12
C LYS A 915 7.80 -1.49 -39.51
N THR A 916 8.88 -1.21 -40.25
CA THR A 916 9.13 -1.81 -41.57
C THR A 916 9.41 -3.31 -41.49
N THR A 917 10.09 -3.78 -40.44
CA THR A 917 10.40 -5.21 -40.30
C THR A 917 9.16 -6.05 -39.95
N VAL A 918 8.31 -5.55 -39.05
CA VAL A 918 7.06 -6.22 -38.65
C VAL A 918 6.09 -6.28 -39.82
N SER A 919 5.99 -5.22 -40.62
CA SER A 919 5.12 -5.22 -41.82
C SER A 919 5.57 -6.20 -42.91
N MET A 920 6.84 -6.59 -42.94
CA MET A 920 7.39 -7.58 -43.88
C MET A 920 7.16 -9.05 -43.46
N GLY A 921 6.40 -9.33 -42.39
CA GLY A 921 5.94 -10.68 -42.07
C GLY A 921 7.02 -11.67 -41.58
N LYS A 922 8.14 -11.17 -41.03
CA LYS A 922 9.03 -12.05 -40.24
C LYS A 922 8.22 -12.62 -39.06
N PRO A 923 8.34 -13.93 -38.76
CA PRO A 923 7.49 -14.57 -37.77
C PRO A 923 7.62 -13.88 -36.41
N PRO A 924 6.53 -13.86 -35.61
CA PRO A 924 6.56 -13.30 -34.26
C PRO A 924 7.65 -13.97 -33.43
N LEU A 925 8.24 -13.20 -32.51
CA LEU A 925 9.09 -13.76 -31.47
C LEU A 925 8.22 -14.73 -30.67
N PHE A 926 8.77 -15.91 -30.38
CA PHE A 926 8.27 -16.73 -29.30
C PHE A 926 8.61 -15.96 -28.02
N ASP A 927 7.61 -15.33 -27.42
CA ASP A 927 7.72 -14.35 -26.34
C ASP A 927 7.82 -14.99 -24.95
N HIS A 928 7.69 -16.31 -24.86
CA HIS A 928 7.84 -17.07 -23.64
C HIS A 928 8.56 -18.40 -23.90
N ILE A 929 9.28 -18.87 -22.89
CA ILE A 929 9.79 -20.24 -22.86
C ILE A 929 8.66 -21.11 -22.31
N GLU A 930 8.26 -22.14 -23.04
CA GLU A 930 7.15 -23.02 -22.64
C GLU A 930 7.58 -24.49 -22.67
N LEU A 931 7.12 -25.29 -21.71
CA LEU A 931 7.08 -26.75 -21.81
C LEU A 931 5.62 -27.20 -21.87
N SER A 932 5.21 -27.68 -23.04
CA SER A 932 3.87 -28.24 -23.22
C SER A 932 3.78 -29.64 -22.59
N GLN A 933 2.55 -30.08 -22.33
CA GLN A 933 2.28 -31.45 -21.90
C GLN A 933 2.79 -32.45 -22.97
N ASN A 934 3.51 -33.50 -22.55
CA ASN A 934 3.94 -34.54 -23.50
C ASN A 934 2.71 -35.22 -24.13
N TYR A 935 2.77 -35.57 -25.42
CA TYR A 935 1.65 -36.19 -26.12
C TYR A 935 2.09 -37.38 -26.98
N PRO A 936 1.43 -38.56 -26.86
CA PRO A 936 0.31 -38.83 -25.97
C PRO A 936 0.72 -38.85 -24.48
N ASN A 937 -0.23 -38.56 -23.58
CA ASN A 937 -0.14 -38.80 -22.14
C ASN A 937 -1.53 -39.24 -21.62
N PRO A 938 -1.73 -40.51 -21.23
CA PRO A 938 -0.72 -41.55 -21.05
C PRO A 938 -0.04 -42.01 -22.35
N PHE A 939 1.19 -42.51 -22.26
CA PHE A 939 1.93 -43.06 -23.40
C PHE A 939 2.31 -44.52 -23.20
N ASN A 940 2.39 -45.28 -24.29
CA ASN A 940 2.88 -46.65 -24.28
C ASN A 940 4.42 -46.65 -24.47
N SER A 941 4.97 -46.89 -25.65
CA SER A 941 6.45 -46.93 -25.80
C SER A 941 7.08 -45.56 -25.99
N THR A 942 6.42 -44.66 -26.73
CA THR A 942 6.98 -43.36 -27.13
C THR A 942 6.00 -42.21 -26.87
N THR A 943 6.55 -41.02 -26.64
CA THR A 943 5.77 -39.77 -26.51
C THR A 943 6.57 -38.60 -27.08
N ALA A 944 5.89 -37.54 -27.50
CA ALA A 944 6.54 -36.32 -27.98
C ALA A 944 6.56 -35.25 -26.89
N ILE A 945 7.73 -34.66 -26.67
CA ILE A 945 7.96 -33.52 -25.79
C ILE A 945 8.07 -32.28 -26.68
N THR A 946 7.17 -31.32 -26.46
CA THR A 946 7.15 -30.07 -27.21
C THR A 946 7.49 -28.93 -26.27
N PHE A 947 8.41 -28.07 -26.68
CA PHE A 947 8.80 -26.88 -25.92
C PHE A 947 9.15 -25.74 -26.86
N THR A 948 9.07 -24.52 -26.35
CA THR A 948 9.32 -23.30 -27.12
C THR A 948 10.46 -22.53 -26.45
N LEU A 949 11.38 -21.98 -27.24
CA LEU A 949 12.48 -21.13 -26.77
C LEU A 949 12.38 -19.73 -27.36
N GLN A 950 12.57 -18.72 -26.52
CA GLN A 950 12.58 -17.31 -26.90
C GLN A 950 13.88 -16.89 -27.61
N SER A 951 15.01 -17.44 -27.17
CA SER A 951 16.33 -17.19 -27.75
C SER A 951 17.15 -18.49 -27.85
N ALA A 952 18.30 -18.43 -28.52
CA ALA A 952 19.18 -19.59 -28.57
C ALA A 952 19.89 -19.78 -27.23
N GLU A 953 19.54 -20.82 -26.48
CA GLU A 953 20.09 -21.07 -25.14
C GLU A 953 20.31 -22.55 -24.84
N LYS A 954 21.02 -22.83 -23.75
CA LYS A 954 21.28 -24.20 -23.29
C LYS A 954 20.02 -24.78 -22.65
N VAL A 955 19.54 -25.89 -23.21
CA VAL A 955 18.33 -26.58 -22.72
C VAL A 955 18.70 -27.94 -22.17
N LYS A 956 18.23 -28.22 -20.96
CA LYS A 956 18.33 -29.53 -20.31
C LYS A 956 16.94 -30.09 -20.05
N ILE A 957 16.65 -31.27 -20.56
CA ILE A 957 15.37 -31.98 -20.33
C ILE A 957 15.66 -33.31 -19.65
N GLU A 958 15.03 -33.56 -18.50
CA GLU A 958 15.27 -34.71 -17.63
C GLU A 958 13.95 -35.37 -17.21
N VAL A 959 13.97 -36.67 -16.96
CA VAL A 959 12.82 -37.44 -16.43
C VAL A 959 13.15 -37.96 -15.04
N TYR A 960 12.18 -37.81 -14.13
CA TYR A 960 12.27 -38.20 -12.73
C TYR A 960 11.19 -39.22 -12.37
N SER A 961 11.48 -40.10 -11.42
CA SER A 961 10.51 -41.01 -10.80
C SER A 961 9.58 -40.28 -9.83
N ALA A 962 8.52 -40.95 -9.38
CA ALA A 962 7.61 -40.42 -8.36
C ALA A 962 8.28 -40.08 -7.01
N LEU A 963 9.45 -40.67 -6.72
CA LEU A 963 10.25 -40.40 -5.52
C LEU A 963 11.28 -39.27 -5.72
N GLY A 964 11.23 -38.55 -6.85
CA GLY A 964 12.16 -37.46 -7.17
C GLY A 964 13.56 -37.94 -7.62
N GLN A 965 13.76 -39.24 -7.83
CA GLN A 965 15.03 -39.76 -8.36
C GLN A 965 15.12 -39.54 -9.87
N LYS A 966 16.22 -38.95 -10.36
CA LYS A 966 16.46 -38.75 -11.80
C LYS A 966 16.66 -40.10 -12.50
N ILE A 967 15.89 -40.35 -13.55
CA ILE A 967 15.96 -41.58 -14.35
C ILE A 967 16.87 -41.39 -15.56
N THR A 968 16.65 -40.32 -16.33
CA THR A 968 17.43 -40.05 -17.55
C THR A 968 17.45 -38.57 -17.93
N THR A 969 18.38 -38.20 -18.81
CA THR A 969 18.46 -36.90 -19.47
C THR A 969 18.16 -37.09 -20.96
N ILE A 970 17.11 -36.45 -21.46
CA ILE A 970 16.63 -36.55 -22.85
C ILE A 970 17.41 -35.60 -23.77
N LEU A 971 17.71 -34.40 -23.27
CA LEU A 971 18.40 -33.36 -24.01
C LEU A 971 19.32 -32.59 -23.05
N ASP A 972 20.54 -32.28 -23.47
CA ASP A 972 21.45 -31.34 -22.78
C ASP A 972 22.35 -30.68 -23.81
N ARG A 973 21.82 -29.66 -24.50
CA ARG A 973 22.56 -28.91 -25.54
C ARG A 973 21.95 -27.53 -25.78
N THR A 974 22.71 -26.67 -26.45
CA THR A 974 22.19 -25.40 -26.96
C THR A 974 21.25 -25.65 -28.14
N MET A 975 20.07 -25.05 -28.10
CA MET A 975 19.03 -25.15 -29.11
C MET A 975 18.72 -23.73 -29.65
N PRO A 976 18.40 -23.56 -30.95
CA PRO A 976 18.06 -22.25 -31.48
C PRO A 976 16.69 -21.79 -30.96
N ALA A 977 16.40 -20.48 -31.04
CA ALA A 977 15.06 -19.94 -30.77
C ALA A 977 14.01 -20.66 -31.66
N GLY A 978 12.84 -20.95 -31.11
CA GLY A 978 11.79 -21.65 -31.85
C GLY A 978 11.02 -22.69 -31.06
N LYS A 979 9.97 -23.22 -31.70
CA LYS A 979 9.24 -24.40 -31.22
C LYS A 979 9.97 -25.67 -31.61
N HIS A 980 10.26 -26.50 -30.62
CA HIS A 980 10.98 -27.77 -30.74
C HIS A 980 10.08 -28.92 -30.38
N LYS A 981 10.26 -30.06 -31.05
CA LYS A 981 9.59 -31.31 -30.74
C LYS A 981 10.63 -32.44 -30.69
N ILE A 982 10.70 -33.15 -29.58
CA ILE A 982 11.62 -34.27 -29.35
C ILE A 982 10.79 -35.51 -29.05
N GLU A 983 11.09 -36.61 -29.74
CA GLU A 983 10.51 -37.91 -29.39
C GLU A 983 11.30 -38.54 -28.25
N PHE A 984 10.58 -39.02 -27.24
CA PHE A 984 11.11 -39.76 -26.11
C PHE A 984 10.64 -41.20 -26.18
N ASP A 985 11.61 -42.12 -26.24
CA ASP A 985 11.38 -43.56 -26.07
C ASP A 985 11.53 -43.92 -24.59
N GLY A 986 10.41 -44.32 -23.98
CA GLY A 986 10.33 -44.74 -22.59
C GLY A 986 10.02 -46.22 -22.46
N HIS A 987 10.36 -47.08 -23.45
CA HIS A 987 10.05 -48.51 -23.41
C HIS A 987 10.61 -49.23 -22.17
N TYR A 988 11.66 -48.68 -21.55
CA TYR A 988 12.35 -49.24 -20.39
C TYR A 988 11.75 -48.76 -19.06
N LEU A 989 10.80 -47.82 -19.11
CA LEU A 989 10.07 -47.36 -17.94
C LEU A 989 8.93 -48.35 -17.63
N THR A 990 8.79 -48.73 -16.36
CA THR A 990 7.62 -49.46 -15.88
C THR A 990 6.38 -48.59 -15.95
N SER A 991 5.18 -49.17 -16.07
CA SER A 991 3.93 -48.41 -15.98
C SER A 991 3.85 -47.63 -14.66
N GLY A 992 3.48 -46.36 -14.71
CA GLY A 992 3.53 -45.48 -13.55
C GLY A 992 3.59 -43.99 -13.88
N ILE A 993 3.72 -43.18 -12.82
CA ILE A 993 3.81 -41.72 -12.90
C ILE A 993 5.29 -41.29 -12.89
N TYR A 994 5.62 -40.38 -13.79
CA TYR A 994 6.95 -39.77 -13.94
C TYR A 994 6.81 -38.25 -14.05
N PHE A 995 7.91 -37.52 -13.88
CA PHE A 995 7.96 -36.07 -14.01
C PHE A 995 9.01 -35.65 -15.04
N LEU A 996 8.56 -34.91 -16.05
CA LEU A 996 9.40 -34.28 -17.06
C LEU A 996 9.81 -32.90 -16.57
N LYS A 997 11.11 -32.62 -16.51
CA LYS A 997 11.65 -31.33 -16.12
C LYS A 997 12.43 -30.72 -17.27
N ILE A 998 12.13 -29.46 -17.62
CA ILE A 998 12.98 -28.63 -18.46
C ILE A 998 13.72 -27.63 -17.58
N LYS A 999 14.98 -27.35 -17.90
CA LYS A 999 15.78 -26.27 -17.33
C LYS A 999 16.51 -25.55 -18.45
N THR A 1000 16.37 -24.23 -18.48
CA THR A 1000 17.13 -23.32 -19.34
C THR A 1000 17.89 -22.30 -18.46
N LEU A 1001 18.47 -21.24 -19.03
CA LEU A 1001 19.12 -20.19 -18.24
C LEU A 1001 18.08 -19.40 -17.43
N GLN A 1002 16.91 -19.15 -18.03
CA GLN A 1002 15.88 -18.24 -17.51
C GLN A 1002 14.57 -18.94 -17.14
N PHE A 1003 14.42 -20.24 -17.43
CA PHE A 1003 13.16 -20.96 -17.23
C PHE A 1003 13.35 -22.37 -16.66
N GLN A 1004 12.45 -22.77 -15.77
CA GLN A 1004 12.34 -24.14 -15.29
C GLN A 1004 10.87 -24.53 -15.17
N ALA A 1005 10.48 -25.67 -15.75
CA ALA A 1005 9.13 -26.19 -15.61
C ALA A 1005 9.12 -27.70 -15.44
N VAL A 1006 8.07 -28.20 -14.79
CA VAL A 1006 7.81 -29.62 -14.58
C VAL A 1006 6.43 -30.00 -15.12
N ARG A 1007 6.33 -31.14 -15.80
CA ARG A 1007 5.08 -31.73 -16.30
C ARG A 1007 4.97 -33.19 -15.87
N LYS A 1008 3.76 -33.62 -15.50
CA LYS A 1008 3.47 -35.01 -15.15
C LYS A 1008 3.38 -35.87 -16.41
N MET A 1009 4.04 -37.02 -16.44
CA MET A 1009 3.94 -38.05 -17.48
C MET A 1009 3.33 -39.33 -16.88
N ILE A 1010 2.49 -40.03 -17.64
CA ILE A 1010 1.88 -41.30 -17.27
C ILE A 1010 2.28 -42.34 -18.31
N LYS A 1011 3.06 -43.33 -17.90
CA LYS A 1011 3.41 -44.50 -18.72
C LYS A 1011 2.38 -45.60 -18.44
N ILE A 1012 1.77 -46.15 -19.49
CA ILE A 1012 0.88 -47.31 -19.41
C ILE A 1012 1.57 -48.57 -19.92
#